data_AF-A0A4Q3AGV4-F1
#
_entry.id   AF-A0A4Q3AGV4-F1
#
_cell.length_a   1.000
_cell.length_b   1.000
_cell.length_c   1.000
_cell.angle_alpha   90.00
_cell.angle_beta   90.00
_cell.angle_gamma   90.00
#
_symmetry.space_group_name_H-M   'P 1'
#
loop_
_entity.id
_entity.type
_entity.pdbx_description
1 polymer ?
#
loop_
_entity_poly.entity_id
_entity_poly.type
_entity_poly.pdbx_seq_one_letter_code
_entity_poly.pdbx_strand_id
1 'polypeptide(L)'
;SSLFIVADTNVGPAGDNVMSYAAVGNAFVVFSQDLPGLNGQFQGGGFRFLVVPHNPVVIQGDEVVVFATDDQATENNPDDMEFTFKRSGSTASELTVNYTVSGTATPGSDYGTLPGTVTFPIGVSSVVVTVSASGDSTLEPAETVNIALAPGTGYSVGVYNAAIGTILNGGVVIPKYTTSFQQGVGGYASQWDRRVGENGTVQNGSAVQQYAVDGNPGAADNSEDTNGLIRFSDIFGTGPGQIPPGAEVIDAKLILTTATVNNAQSPGPWAIDRLIVPVSETTTYASLGGDPNPNVFDGLEGARGASYGLPVAGYTGMDQGEVGTADVTQIVKAWAEGEQNYGFSIFSSPTTDGWNYNTVGNTNPLLRPKLEVTYTTLPVKDYYFLADRSAIVNSQSATQDGSLVDTVFLDLNDGVTGTTELLLKFPVQFGEEGGETIPIGEEIVKAELILATHSPFYGGSSNAQSPGPYAVHQVITDWQLEAPATSYGNLGPIVGTHIEPAAVRFGSMGQNATNYIDVSSIVSNWRAGADNFGFNVKPETTDGWQPFLPGVIDHPLLSSGAPLLRIQTAIYSPGSFDNWASVNGIAGSNFEEDHDRDGIPALVEYALGLNPRAFNALPFGTNHILSFQKGAEAAADAGVSYKLQTSSDLKTWTTLAPITNSATEITGQLPNTGGKVFGRLVVDYTR
;
A
#
# COMPACT_ATOMS: atom_id res chain seq x y z
N SER A 1 -17.25 -19.23 52.05
CA SER A 1 -16.21 -19.22 53.11
C SER A 1 -16.09 -20.63 53.64
N SER A 2 -15.00 -21.31 53.31
CA SER A 2 -14.76 -22.68 53.78
C SER A 2 -13.82 -22.63 54.97
N LEU A 3 -14.22 -23.22 56.10
CA LEU A 3 -13.40 -23.37 57.29
C LEU A 3 -12.64 -24.70 57.21
N PHE A 4 -11.32 -24.66 57.20
CA PHE A 4 -10.50 -25.86 57.36
C PHE A 4 -10.25 -26.11 58.84
N ILE A 5 -10.66 -27.27 59.35
CA ILE A 5 -10.37 -27.73 60.70
C ILE A 5 -9.37 -28.88 60.56
N VAL A 6 -8.17 -28.71 61.09
CA VAL A 6 -7.18 -29.78 61.22
C VAL A 6 -6.94 -29.99 62.71
N ALA A 7 -7.20 -31.20 63.19
CA ALA A 7 -6.85 -31.61 64.55
C ALA A 7 -5.57 -32.43 64.49
N ASP A 8 -4.55 -32.04 65.26
CA ASP A 8 -3.36 -32.84 65.49
C ASP A 8 -3.28 -33.14 67.00
N THR A 9 -3.34 -34.42 67.35
CA THR A 9 -3.12 -34.89 68.70
C THR A 9 -1.85 -35.74 68.69
N ASN A 10 -0.77 -35.21 69.26
CA ASN A 10 0.56 -35.83 69.24
C ASN A 10 0.69 -37.12 70.09
N VAL A 11 -0.40 -37.85 70.41
CA VAL A 11 -0.33 -39.06 71.24
C VAL A 11 -1.44 -40.08 70.91
N GLY A 12 -1.05 -41.20 70.26
CA GLY A 12 -1.76 -42.49 70.28
C GLY A 12 -3.06 -42.63 69.44
N PRO A 13 -3.60 -43.86 69.28
CA PRO A 13 -4.65 -44.21 68.31
C PRO A 13 -6.06 -43.76 68.76
N ALA A 14 -6.22 -42.46 68.99
CA ALA A 14 -7.50 -41.78 69.14
C ALA A 14 -7.64 -40.66 68.09
N GLY A 15 -7.14 -40.93 66.88
CA GLY A 15 -7.41 -40.11 65.70
C GLY A 15 -8.82 -40.41 65.20
N ASP A 16 -9.82 -39.79 65.84
CA ASP A 16 -11.14 -39.43 65.28
C ASP A 16 -12.09 -39.09 66.43
N ASN A 17 -12.03 -37.86 66.94
CA ASN A 17 -12.97 -37.40 67.98
C ASN A 17 -13.66 -36.06 67.63
N VAL A 18 -13.65 -35.65 66.36
CA VAL A 18 -14.52 -34.55 65.87
C VAL A 18 -15.65 -35.17 65.08
N MET A 19 -16.81 -35.30 65.71
CA MET A 19 -17.97 -35.98 65.10
C MET A 19 -18.74 -35.04 64.16
N SER A 20 -18.86 -33.77 64.53
CA SER A 20 -19.48 -32.72 63.71
C SER A 20 -19.17 -31.32 64.26
N TYR A 21 -19.42 -30.31 63.44
CA TYR A 21 -19.44 -28.91 63.87
C TYR A 21 -20.71 -28.24 63.35
N ALA A 22 -21.17 -27.22 64.09
CA ALA A 22 -22.23 -26.32 63.64
C ALA A 22 -21.78 -24.88 63.80
N ALA A 23 -22.00 -24.06 62.77
CA ALA A 23 -21.70 -22.64 62.78
C ALA A 23 -23.00 -21.84 62.79
N VAL A 24 -23.12 -20.89 63.73
CA VAL A 24 -24.21 -19.90 63.76
C VAL A 24 -23.59 -18.53 64.00
N GLY A 25 -23.54 -17.70 62.96
CA GLY A 25 -22.89 -16.39 63.02
C GLY A 25 -21.39 -16.50 63.34
N ASN A 26 -20.91 -15.71 64.31
CA ASN A 26 -19.50 -15.69 64.72
C ASN A 26 -19.16 -16.71 65.84
N ALA A 27 -20.07 -17.62 66.15
CA ALA A 27 -19.87 -18.67 67.14
C ALA A 27 -19.80 -20.05 66.46
N PHE A 28 -18.90 -20.91 66.94
CA PHE A 28 -18.83 -22.30 66.53
C PHE A 28 -18.91 -23.21 67.76
N VAL A 29 -19.57 -24.37 67.61
CA VAL A 29 -19.63 -25.42 68.62
C VAL A 29 -19.04 -26.70 68.01
N VAL A 30 -18.09 -27.31 68.71
CA VAL A 30 -17.47 -28.59 68.33
C VAL A 30 -18.07 -29.70 69.19
N PHE A 31 -18.53 -30.77 68.56
CA PHE A 31 -18.99 -31.97 69.26
C PHE A 31 -17.90 -33.04 69.23
N SER A 32 -17.35 -33.36 70.39
CA SER A 32 -16.46 -34.52 70.58
C SER A 32 -17.19 -35.65 71.29
N GLN A 33 -16.91 -36.89 70.90
CA GLN A 33 -17.40 -38.06 71.63
C GLN A 33 -16.57 -38.26 72.91
N ASP A 34 -17.24 -38.39 74.05
CA ASP A 34 -16.64 -39.01 75.24
C ASP A 34 -16.68 -40.53 75.05
N LEU A 35 -15.51 -41.18 75.04
CA LEU A 35 -15.44 -42.64 75.08
C LEU A 35 -15.67 -43.10 76.53
N PRO A 36 -16.70 -43.91 76.82
CA PRO A 36 -16.87 -44.50 78.14
C PRO A 36 -15.83 -45.61 78.30
N GLY A 37 -14.74 -45.33 79.02
CA GLY A 37 -13.73 -46.36 79.31
C GLY A 37 -12.36 -45.91 79.82
N LEU A 38 -12.05 -44.62 79.93
CA LEU A 38 -10.76 -44.17 80.45
C LEU A 38 -10.85 -43.82 81.95
N ASN A 39 -10.47 -44.78 82.79
CA ASN A 39 -10.33 -44.60 84.22
C ASN A 39 -9.24 -43.55 84.54
N GLY A 40 -9.67 -42.34 84.92
CA GLY A 40 -9.05 -41.58 86.01
C GLY A 40 -7.70 -40.88 85.77
N GLN A 41 -7.21 -40.71 84.55
CA GLN A 41 -6.07 -39.82 84.26
C GLN A 41 -6.42 -38.86 83.12
N PHE A 42 -6.83 -37.65 83.46
CA PHE A 42 -6.89 -36.54 82.50
C PHE A 42 -5.46 -36.06 82.23
N GLN A 43 -4.87 -36.44 81.10
CA GLN A 43 -3.74 -35.68 80.57
C GLN A 43 -4.33 -34.47 79.86
N GLY A 44 -3.99 -33.27 80.33
CA GLY A 44 -4.38 -32.02 79.68
C GLY A 44 -3.74 -31.90 78.30
N GLY A 45 -4.37 -32.51 77.29
CA GLY A 45 -4.07 -32.25 75.89
C GLY A 45 -4.61 -30.87 75.53
N GLY A 46 -3.72 -29.90 75.35
CA GLY A 46 -4.13 -28.58 74.90
C GLY A 46 -4.69 -28.65 73.48
N PHE A 47 -5.96 -28.30 73.28
CA PHE A 47 -6.48 -27.99 71.95
C PHE A 47 -5.87 -26.66 71.49
N ARG A 48 -5.18 -26.66 70.35
CA ARG A 48 -4.70 -25.43 69.72
C ARG A 48 -5.55 -25.13 68.50
N PHE A 49 -6.25 -24.00 68.52
CA PHE A 49 -6.87 -23.43 67.34
C PHE A 49 -5.88 -22.45 66.71
N LEU A 50 -5.44 -22.72 65.48
CA LEU A 50 -4.81 -21.67 64.68
C LEU A 50 -5.93 -20.92 63.96
N VAL A 51 -6.35 -19.80 64.55
CA VAL A 51 -7.17 -18.83 63.83
C VAL A 51 -6.20 -18.02 62.99
N VAL A 52 -6.10 -18.33 61.69
CA VAL A 52 -5.51 -17.40 60.74
C VAL A 52 -6.61 -16.39 60.44
N PRO A 53 -6.50 -15.11 60.87
CA PRO A 53 -7.30 -14.09 60.24
C PRO A 53 -6.81 -14.07 58.80
N HIS A 54 -7.61 -14.61 57.89
CA HIS A 54 -7.55 -14.09 56.54
C HIS A 54 -7.88 -12.62 56.73
N ASN A 55 -6.89 -11.73 56.54
CA ASN A 55 -7.18 -10.33 56.29
C ASN A 55 -8.41 -10.33 55.38
N PRO A 56 -9.45 -9.53 55.64
CA PRO A 56 -10.50 -9.41 54.64
C PRO A 56 -9.74 -9.11 53.35
N VAL A 57 -9.72 -10.07 52.43
CA VAL A 57 -9.56 -9.74 51.03
C VAL A 57 -10.76 -8.83 50.88
N VAL A 58 -10.49 -7.53 50.87
CA VAL A 58 -11.26 -6.63 50.05
C VAL A 58 -11.30 -7.40 48.75
N ILE A 59 -12.45 -8.03 48.46
CA ILE A 59 -12.68 -8.47 47.10
C ILE A 59 -12.67 -7.13 46.39
N GLN A 60 -11.50 -6.76 45.87
CA GLN A 60 -11.34 -5.59 45.06
C GLN A 60 -12.40 -5.82 44.00
N GLY A 61 -13.41 -4.95 43.97
CA GLY A 61 -14.46 -5.07 42.96
C GLY A 61 -13.79 -5.22 41.60
N ASP A 62 -14.41 -5.99 40.71
CA ASP A 62 -13.80 -6.44 39.46
C ASP A 62 -12.90 -5.36 38.84
N GLU A 63 -11.63 -5.64 38.57
CA GLU A 63 -10.72 -4.65 38.01
C GLU A 63 -10.69 -4.80 36.49
N VAL A 64 -10.75 -3.69 35.76
CA VAL A 64 -10.73 -3.71 34.29
C VAL A 64 -9.52 -2.96 33.77
N VAL A 65 -8.88 -3.56 32.77
CA VAL A 65 -7.73 -3.01 32.04
C VAL A 65 -7.96 -3.10 30.53
N VAL A 66 -7.28 -2.27 29.76
CA VAL A 66 -7.30 -2.27 28.29
C VAL A 66 -5.89 -2.28 27.72
N PHE A 67 -5.70 -2.98 26.60
CA PHE A 67 -4.46 -3.05 25.82
C PHE A 67 -4.78 -2.87 24.34
N ALA A 68 -3.90 -2.23 23.56
CA ALA A 68 -3.90 -2.40 22.11
C ALA A 68 -3.18 -3.73 21.83
N THR A 69 -3.92 -4.74 21.41
CA THR A 69 -3.38 -6.05 21.02
C THR A 69 -2.99 -6.08 19.54
N ASP A 70 -3.60 -5.20 18.76
CA ASP A 70 -3.11 -4.69 17.50
C ASP A 70 -3.24 -3.17 17.56
N ASP A 71 -2.14 -2.44 17.37
CA ASP A 71 -2.09 -0.99 17.50
C ASP A 71 -2.01 -0.27 16.15
N GLN A 72 -2.20 -0.98 15.04
CA GLN A 72 -2.20 -0.42 13.69
C GLN A 72 -3.51 -0.77 12.97
N ALA A 73 -4.04 0.21 12.26
CA ALA A 73 -5.02 -0.02 11.20
C ALA A 73 -4.51 0.74 9.98
N THR A 74 -4.76 0.23 8.78
CA THR A 74 -4.34 0.91 7.56
C THR A 74 -5.57 1.15 6.68
N GLU A 75 -5.81 2.40 6.30
CA GLU A 75 -6.88 2.71 5.36
C GLU A 75 -6.67 2.01 4.02
N ASN A 76 -7.76 1.75 3.29
CA ASN A 76 -7.71 1.10 1.97
C ASN A 76 -7.02 -0.28 1.94
N ASN A 77 -6.72 -0.86 3.10
CA ASN A 77 -6.13 -2.18 3.31
C ASN A 77 -7.01 -2.92 4.34
N PRO A 78 -7.26 -4.24 4.20
CA PRO A 78 -7.93 -5.03 5.24
C PRO A 78 -7.03 -5.25 6.47
N ASP A 79 -6.71 -4.17 7.19
CA ASP A 79 -5.92 -4.15 8.41
C ASP A 79 -6.65 -3.33 9.49
N ASP A 80 -7.07 -4.00 10.56
CA ASP A 80 -7.87 -3.43 11.64
C ASP A 80 -7.06 -3.40 12.94
N MET A 81 -7.15 -2.31 13.71
CA MET A 81 -6.56 -2.30 15.05
C MET A 81 -7.52 -2.93 16.07
N GLU A 82 -6.97 -3.54 17.12
CA GLU A 82 -7.73 -4.29 18.12
C GLU A 82 -7.38 -3.86 19.54
N PHE A 83 -8.40 -3.43 20.29
CA PHE A 83 -8.29 -3.13 21.72
C PHE A 83 -8.88 -4.27 22.56
N THR A 84 -8.04 -4.96 23.33
CA THR A 84 -8.48 -6.03 24.23
C THR A 84 -8.71 -5.51 25.64
N PHE A 85 -9.95 -5.59 26.10
CA PHE A 85 -10.37 -5.32 27.47
C PHE A 85 -10.32 -6.61 28.29
N LYS A 86 -9.73 -6.55 29.49
CA LYS A 86 -9.69 -7.69 30.43
C LYS A 86 -10.29 -7.31 31.77
N ARG A 87 -11.08 -8.21 32.32
CA ARG A 87 -11.67 -8.15 33.67
C ARG A 87 -10.99 -9.16 34.57
N SER A 88 -10.52 -8.72 35.73
CA SER A 88 -10.15 -9.59 36.85
C SER A 88 -11.27 -9.58 37.90
N GLY A 89 -11.40 -10.65 38.68
CA GLY A 89 -12.48 -10.80 39.67
C GLY A 89 -13.51 -11.85 39.28
N SER A 90 -14.77 -11.66 39.72
CA SER A 90 -15.85 -12.62 39.46
C SER A 90 -16.32 -12.50 38.01
N THR A 91 -16.61 -13.59 37.32
CA THR A 91 -17.31 -13.57 36.01
C THR A 91 -18.75 -14.08 36.10
N ALA A 92 -19.26 -14.24 37.34
CA ALA A 92 -20.58 -14.83 37.59
C ALA A 92 -21.77 -13.95 37.17
N SER A 93 -21.51 -12.67 36.87
CA SER A 93 -22.49 -11.73 36.35
C SER A 93 -21.92 -10.98 35.16
N GLU A 94 -22.80 -10.55 34.26
CA GLU A 94 -22.45 -9.61 33.19
C GLU A 94 -21.90 -8.31 33.78
N LEU A 95 -20.95 -7.68 33.08
CA LEU A 95 -20.35 -6.41 33.44
C LEU A 95 -20.24 -5.51 32.22
N THR A 96 -20.90 -4.35 32.24
CA THR A 96 -20.72 -3.30 31.24
C THR A 96 -19.69 -2.29 31.73
N VAL A 97 -18.67 -2.07 30.92
CA VAL A 97 -17.55 -1.15 31.17
C VAL A 97 -17.68 0.03 30.23
N ASN A 98 -17.41 1.23 30.74
CA ASN A 98 -17.45 2.48 29.98
C ASN A 98 -16.03 2.84 29.55
N TYR A 99 -15.89 3.42 28.35
CA TYR A 99 -14.65 4.02 27.88
C TYR A 99 -14.94 5.29 27.09
N THR A 100 -13.94 6.16 27.01
CA THR A 100 -13.94 7.33 26.13
C THR A 100 -12.99 7.09 24.98
N VAL A 101 -13.32 7.66 23.82
CA VAL A 101 -12.46 7.66 22.63
C VAL A 101 -11.98 9.09 22.40
N SER A 102 -10.70 9.23 22.10
CA SER A 102 -10.03 10.50 21.78
C SER A 102 -8.88 10.22 20.82
N GLY A 103 -8.12 11.24 20.42
CA GLY A 103 -7.00 11.09 19.50
C GLY A 103 -7.07 12.16 18.42
N THR A 104 -6.31 11.97 17.35
CA THR A 104 -6.37 12.85 16.17
C THR A 104 -7.37 12.33 15.13
N ALA A 105 -7.63 11.01 15.13
CA ALA A 105 -8.64 10.42 14.25
C ALA A 105 -10.06 10.76 14.70
N THR A 106 -10.90 11.09 13.74
CA THR A 106 -12.27 11.54 13.85
C THR A 106 -13.25 10.38 13.57
N PRO A 107 -14.13 10.03 14.54
CA PRO A 107 -15.16 9.04 14.32
C PRO A 107 -16.15 9.47 13.22
N GLY A 108 -16.34 8.60 12.24
CA GLY A 108 -17.27 8.78 11.11
C GLY A 108 -16.58 9.17 9.80
N SER A 109 -15.40 9.81 9.85
CA SER A 109 -14.53 9.98 8.68
C SER A 109 -13.47 8.88 8.64
N ASP A 110 -12.73 8.67 9.73
CA ASP A 110 -11.48 7.89 9.71
C ASP A 110 -11.70 6.48 10.29
N TYR A 111 -12.75 6.30 11.11
CA TYR A 111 -13.22 5.00 11.59
C TYR A 111 -14.69 5.03 12.02
N GLY A 112 -15.34 3.87 12.09
CA GLY A 112 -16.73 3.77 12.54
C GLY A 112 -16.93 4.25 13.99
N THR A 113 -18.03 4.97 14.25
CA THR A 113 -18.33 5.46 15.62
C THR A 113 -18.44 4.29 16.60
N LEU A 114 -17.58 4.30 17.62
CA LEU A 114 -17.59 3.30 18.69
C LEU A 114 -18.66 3.60 19.76
N PRO A 115 -19.25 2.56 20.39
CA PRO A 115 -20.38 2.73 21.32
C PRO A 115 -20.02 3.35 22.68
N GLY A 116 -18.74 3.51 23.01
CA GLY A 116 -18.28 4.04 24.30
C GLY A 116 -18.50 3.10 25.49
N THR A 117 -18.98 1.88 25.24
CA THR A 117 -19.13 0.83 26.25
C THR A 117 -18.74 -0.53 25.68
N VAL A 118 -18.27 -1.43 26.54
CA VAL A 118 -18.01 -2.84 26.22
C VAL A 118 -18.64 -3.72 27.28
N THR A 119 -19.28 -4.82 26.88
CA THR A 119 -19.96 -5.73 27.80
C THR A 119 -19.20 -7.03 27.87
N PHE A 120 -18.84 -7.45 29.10
CA PHE A 120 -18.35 -8.78 29.42
C PHE A 120 -19.54 -9.68 29.76
N PRO A 121 -19.92 -10.66 28.91
CA PRO A 121 -20.97 -11.61 29.22
C PRO A 121 -20.62 -12.48 30.43
N ILE A 122 -21.63 -13.17 30.98
CA ILE A 122 -21.42 -14.14 32.06
C ILE A 122 -20.38 -15.19 31.64
N GLY A 123 -19.38 -15.40 32.49
CA GLY A 123 -18.28 -16.34 32.26
C GLY A 123 -17.12 -15.80 31.42
N VAL A 124 -17.22 -14.59 30.87
CA VAL A 124 -16.20 -13.99 29.99
C VAL A 124 -15.34 -12.98 30.75
N SER A 125 -14.02 -13.11 30.62
CA SER A 125 -13.03 -12.22 31.25
C SER A 125 -12.23 -11.37 30.25
N SER A 126 -12.48 -11.52 28.95
CA SER A 126 -11.79 -10.80 27.87
C SER A 126 -12.76 -10.46 26.75
N VAL A 127 -12.73 -9.23 26.25
CA VAL A 127 -13.52 -8.78 25.10
C VAL A 127 -12.63 -7.91 24.20
N VAL A 128 -12.76 -8.07 22.89
CA VAL A 128 -12.02 -7.28 21.90
C VAL A 128 -12.97 -6.22 21.31
N VAL A 129 -12.46 -5.00 21.15
CA VAL A 129 -13.06 -3.94 20.36
C VAL A 129 -12.17 -3.72 19.15
N THR A 130 -12.67 -4.08 17.97
CA THR A 130 -12.01 -3.86 16.69
C THR A 130 -12.34 -2.46 16.18
N VAL A 131 -11.35 -1.76 15.65
CA VAL A 131 -11.50 -0.46 14.99
C VAL A 131 -10.97 -0.60 13.57
N SER A 132 -11.89 -0.57 12.62
CA SER A 132 -11.57 -0.58 11.19
C SER A 132 -11.38 0.84 10.69
N ALA A 133 -10.24 1.09 10.05
CA ALA A 133 -9.99 2.34 9.34
C ALA A 133 -10.97 2.49 8.17
N SER A 134 -11.51 3.68 8.00
CA SER A 134 -12.41 4.03 6.90
C SER A 134 -11.57 4.56 5.75
N GLY A 135 -11.40 3.75 4.71
CA GLY A 135 -10.62 4.19 3.56
C GLY A 135 -11.28 5.33 2.79
N ASP A 136 -10.51 6.38 2.49
CA ASP A 136 -10.91 7.45 1.60
C ASP A 136 -9.81 7.79 0.56
N SER A 137 -9.96 8.90 -0.17
CA SER A 137 -9.00 9.37 -1.18
C SER A 137 -8.14 10.56 -0.74
N THR A 138 -8.33 11.02 0.49
CA THR A 138 -7.67 12.18 1.07
C THR A 138 -6.34 11.73 1.66
N LEU A 139 -5.27 12.50 1.41
CA LEU A 139 -4.06 12.28 2.17
C LEU A 139 -4.24 12.84 3.57
N GLU A 140 -4.00 11.99 4.57
CA GLU A 140 -3.94 12.39 5.96
C GLU A 140 -2.61 11.94 6.61
N PRO A 141 -2.05 12.71 7.57
CA PRO A 141 -0.98 12.20 8.40
C PRO A 141 -1.46 10.98 9.20
N ALA A 142 -0.54 10.15 9.71
CA ALA A 142 -0.94 9.07 10.60
C ALA A 142 -1.72 9.61 11.80
N GLU A 143 -2.88 9.03 12.05
CA GLU A 143 -3.81 9.50 13.06
C GLU A 143 -3.91 8.52 14.23
N THR A 144 -4.32 9.00 15.39
CA THR A 144 -4.37 8.19 16.61
C THR A 144 -5.79 7.97 17.08
N VAL A 145 -6.07 6.76 17.54
CA VAL A 145 -7.27 6.38 18.29
C VAL A 145 -6.84 5.98 19.69
N ASN A 146 -7.28 6.73 20.70
CA ASN A 146 -6.99 6.51 22.11
C ASN A 146 -8.26 6.09 22.86
N ILE A 147 -8.28 4.85 23.34
CA ILE A 147 -9.32 4.28 24.19
C ILE A 147 -8.89 4.43 25.65
N ALA A 148 -9.67 5.16 26.45
CA ALA A 148 -9.43 5.30 27.89
C ALA A 148 -10.63 4.79 28.70
N LEU A 149 -10.38 3.93 29.69
CA LEU A 149 -11.39 3.42 30.61
C LEU A 149 -11.96 4.55 31.47
N ALA A 150 -13.29 4.62 31.53
CA ALA A 150 -14.01 5.55 32.39
C ALA A 150 -14.47 4.85 33.68
N PRO A 151 -14.58 5.55 34.82
CA PRO A 151 -15.17 5.00 36.02
C PRO A 151 -16.62 4.53 35.79
N GLY A 152 -17.03 3.46 36.47
CA GLY A 152 -18.39 2.94 36.39
C GLY A 152 -18.81 2.16 37.64
N THR A 153 -19.94 1.46 37.53
CA THR A 153 -20.52 0.69 38.63
C THR A 153 -20.09 -0.76 38.52
N GLY A 154 -19.67 -1.37 39.63
CA GLY A 154 -19.36 -2.81 39.69
C GLY A 154 -17.94 -3.18 39.27
N TYR A 155 -17.11 -2.20 38.92
CA TYR A 155 -15.70 -2.41 38.63
C TYR A 155 -14.82 -1.24 39.10
N SER A 156 -13.52 -1.49 39.20
CA SER A 156 -12.47 -0.49 39.36
C SER A 156 -11.61 -0.45 38.09
N VAL A 157 -11.06 0.73 37.77
CA VAL A 157 -10.15 0.89 36.64
C VAL A 157 -8.74 0.54 37.12
N GLY A 158 -8.08 -0.38 36.41
CA GLY A 158 -6.74 -0.83 36.74
C GLY A 158 -5.63 0.09 36.26
N VAL A 159 -4.38 -0.34 36.45
CA VAL A 159 -3.18 0.45 36.11
C VAL A 159 -3.06 0.71 34.60
N TYR A 160 -3.46 -0.28 33.77
CA TYR A 160 -3.53 -0.11 32.31
C TYR A 160 -4.92 0.39 31.94
N ASN A 161 -5.10 1.70 32.02
CA ASN A 161 -6.39 2.37 31.86
C ASN A 161 -6.59 3.06 30.52
N ALA A 162 -5.59 3.07 29.65
CA ALA A 162 -5.69 3.59 28.30
C ALA A 162 -4.81 2.79 27.34
N ALA A 163 -5.21 2.78 26.08
CA ALA A 163 -4.49 2.16 24.98
C ALA A 163 -4.61 3.04 23.72
N ILE A 164 -3.55 3.09 22.94
CA ILE A 164 -3.46 3.91 21.73
C ILE A 164 -3.24 2.97 20.55
N GLY A 165 -3.98 3.20 19.47
CA GLY A 165 -3.72 2.64 18.14
C GLY A 165 -3.53 3.77 17.14
N THR A 166 -2.93 3.46 16.00
CA THR A 166 -2.60 4.40 14.93
C THR A 166 -3.30 3.96 13.64
N ILE A 167 -4.05 4.88 13.03
CA ILE A 167 -4.54 4.73 11.67
C ILE A 167 -3.46 5.26 10.74
N LEU A 168 -2.93 4.37 9.91
CA LEU A 168 -2.03 4.71 8.82
C LEU A 168 -2.87 5.06 7.60
N ASN A 169 -2.55 6.19 6.98
CA ASN A 169 -3.11 6.51 5.68
C ASN A 169 -2.74 5.41 4.67
N GLY A 170 -3.74 4.95 3.93
CA GLY A 170 -3.67 3.87 2.96
C GLY A 170 -2.92 4.19 1.68
N GLY A 171 -2.31 5.37 1.64
CA GLY A 171 -1.80 6.03 0.45
C GLY A 171 -2.89 6.81 -0.27
N VAL A 172 -2.50 7.90 -0.93
CA VAL A 172 -3.37 8.62 -1.85
C VAL A 172 -3.92 7.66 -2.90
N VAL A 173 -5.24 7.66 -3.06
CA VAL A 173 -5.85 7.12 -4.28
C VAL A 173 -5.47 8.07 -5.41
N ILE A 174 -4.30 7.83 -6.00
CA ILE A 174 -3.85 8.51 -7.20
C ILE A 174 -4.95 8.25 -8.23
N PRO A 175 -5.61 9.28 -8.78
CA PRO A 175 -6.59 9.07 -9.83
C PRO A 175 -5.89 8.40 -11.02
N LYS A 176 -6.15 7.10 -11.18
CA LYS A 176 -5.64 6.31 -12.30
C LYS A 176 -6.66 6.39 -13.42
N TYR A 177 -6.21 6.85 -14.56
CA TYR A 177 -6.98 6.86 -15.79
C TYR A 177 -6.44 5.77 -16.69
N THR A 178 -7.32 4.88 -17.16
CA THR A 178 -6.96 3.90 -18.18
C THR A 178 -7.56 4.34 -19.52
N THR A 179 -6.70 4.50 -20.52
CA THR A 179 -7.12 4.71 -21.90
C THR A 179 -6.70 3.53 -22.77
N SER A 180 -7.44 3.29 -23.85
CA SER A 180 -7.15 2.20 -24.78
C SER A 180 -7.05 2.71 -26.21
N PHE A 181 -6.02 2.24 -26.90
CA PHE A 181 -5.71 2.56 -28.28
C PHE A 181 -5.89 1.29 -29.12
N GLN A 182 -6.95 1.24 -29.91
CA GLN A 182 -7.28 0.10 -30.78
C GLN A 182 -7.97 0.59 -32.05
N GLN A 183 -7.48 0.15 -33.22
CA GLN A 183 -7.90 0.69 -34.51
C GLN A 183 -9.40 0.52 -34.73
N GLY A 184 -10.11 1.64 -34.92
CA GLY A 184 -11.54 1.66 -35.19
C GLY A 184 -12.43 1.48 -33.95
N VAL A 185 -11.86 1.53 -32.74
CA VAL A 185 -12.59 1.46 -31.46
C VAL A 185 -12.45 2.80 -30.74
N GLY A 186 -13.53 3.29 -30.13
CA GLY A 186 -13.50 4.54 -29.34
C GLY A 186 -13.11 5.81 -30.10
N GLY A 187 -13.14 5.79 -31.44
CA GLY A 187 -12.69 6.90 -32.29
C GLY A 187 -11.18 6.92 -32.58
N TYR A 188 -10.40 5.97 -32.04
CA TYR A 188 -8.96 5.86 -32.31
C TYR A 188 -8.72 5.24 -33.70
N ALA A 189 -7.85 5.87 -34.50
CA ALA A 189 -7.60 5.47 -35.88
C ALA A 189 -6.10 5.55 -36.30
N SER A 190 -5.21 5.76 -35.34
CA SER A 190 -3.78 6.02 -35.57
C SER A 190 -2.90 4.79 -35.28
N GLN A 191 -3.44 3.59 -35.52
CA GLN A 191 -2.70 2.34 -35.41
C GLN A 191 -2.20 1.83 -36.76
N TRP A 192 -1.02 1.25 -36.76
CA TRP A 192 -0.41 0.61 -37.92
C TRP A 192 0.33 -0.66 -37.53
N ASP A 193 0.27 -1.70 -38.36
CA ASP A 193 1.05 -2.93 -38.21
C ASP A 193 1.52 -3.50 -39.57
N ARG A 194 2.62 -4.26 -39.53
CA ARG A 194 3.24 -4.87 -40.70
C ARG A 194 4.07 -6.08 -40.31
N ARG A 195 3.98 -7.15 -41.10
CA ARG A 195 4.93 -8.25 -41.06
C ARG A 195 6.08 -8.00 -42.02
N VAL A 196 7.29 -8.30 -41.58
CA VAL A 196 8.54 -8.27 -42.37
C VAL A 196 9.23 -9.62 -42.32
N GLY A 197 9.84 -10.05 -43.42
CA GLY A 197 10.53 -11.33 -43.53
C GLY A 197 11.97 -11.23 -44.07
N GLU A 198 12.78 -12.26 -43.83
CA GLU A 198 14.11 -12.40 -44.43
C GLU A 198 13.99 -12.54 -45.96
N ASN A 199 14.85 -11.91 -46.75
CA ASN A 199 14.66 -11.72 -48.21
C ASN A 199 13.64 -10.64 -48.60
N GLY A 200 13.20 -9.82 -47.65
CA GLY A 200 12.46 -8.58 -47.93
C GLY A 200 10.97 -8.80 -48.22
N THR A 201 10.38 -9.94 -47.86
CA THR A 201 8.92 -10.06 -47.94
C THR A 201 8.25 -9.20 -46.88
N VAL A 202 7.07 -8.71 -47.25
CA VAL A 202 6.32 -7.76 -46.45
C VAL A 202 4.83 -7.96 -46.59
N GLN A 203 4.10 -7.72 -45.51
CA GLN A 203 2.65 -7.76 -45.52
C GLN A 203 2.09 -6.69 -44.59
N ASN A 204 1.31 -5.75 -45.12
CA ASN A 204 0.61 -4.76 -44.30
C ASN A 204 -0.54 -5.43 -43.58
N GLY A 205 -0.66 -5.22 -42.26
CA GLY A 205 -1.73 -5.85 -41.51
C GLY A 205 -3.11 -5.27 -41.83
N SER A 206 -3.21 -4.09 -42.44
CA SER A 206 -4.47 -3.56 -42.99
C SER A 206 -5.03 -4.34 -44.18
N ALA A 207 -4.19 -5.13 -44.88
CA ALA A 207 -4.56 -5.90 -46.06
C ALA A 207 -4.98 -7.34 -45.74
N VAL A 208 -4.77 -7.80 -44.51
CA VAL A 208 -5.08 -9.16 -44.05
C VAL A 208 -5.77 -9.14 -42.69
N GLN A 209 -6.36 -10.25 -42.26
CA GLN A 209 -7.00 -10.31 -40.93
C GLN A 209 -6.04 -10.78 -39.82
N GLN A 210 -4.97 -11.45 -40.22
CA GLN A 210 -3.97 -12.09 -39.36
C GLN A 210 -2.69 -12.32 -40.17
N TYR A 211 -1.56 -12.47 -39.50
CA TYR A 211 -0.34 -12.98 -40.12
C TYR A 211 0.37 -13.98 -39.20
N ALA A 212 1.16 -14.87 -39.82
CA ALA A 212 2.08 -15.77 -39.12
C ALA A 212 3.43 -15.08 -38.95
N VAL A 213 3.97 -15.06 -37.73
CA VAL A 213 5.38 -14.75 -37.42
C VAL A 213 6.08 -16.04 -37.04
N ASP A 214 7.30 -16.25 -37.52
CA ASP A 214 8.02 -17.52 -37.43
C ASP A 214 9.52 -17.26 -37.27
N GLY A 215 10.24 -18.09 -36.52
CA GLY A 215 11.66 -17.84 -36.18
C GLY A 215 12.47 -19.10 -35.99
N ASN A 216 13.60 -19.24 -36.68
CA ASN A 216 14.35 -20.49 -36.72
C ASN A 216 15.75 -20.44 -36.07
N PRO A 217 16.02 -21.22 -34.99
CA PRO A 217 17.39 -21.56 -34.60
C PRO A 217 17.85 -22.85 -35.32
N GLY A 218 18.08 -22.81 -36.64
CA GLY A 218 18.90 -23.80 -37.35
C GLY A 218 18.24 -25.02 -38.03
N ALA A 219 16.95 -25.00 -38.37
CA ALA A 219 16.26 -26.09 -39.06
C ALA A 219 16.37 -26.06 -40.59
N ALA A 220 16.31 -27.25 -41.19
CA ALA A 220 16.53 -27.55 -42.60
C ALA A 220 15.28 -27.36 -43.51
N ASP A 221 14.29 -26.60 -43.05
CA ASP A 221 13.13 -26.21 -43.84
C ASP A 221 13.30 -24.79 -44.38
N ASN A 222 12.94 -24.59 -45.65
CA ASN A 222 13.07 -23.29 -46.31
C ASN A 222 11.93 -22.32 -45.91
N SER A 223 11.49 -22.32 -44.65
CA SER A 223 10.52 -21.34 -44.13
C SER A 223 11.23 -20.01 -43.91
N GLU A 224 10.56 -18.92 -44.30
CA GLU A 224 11.10 -17.57 -44.16
C GLU A 224 10.90 -17.09 -42.72
N ASP A 225 11.98 -16.69 -42.05
CA ASP A 225 11.90 -15.98 -40.77
C ASP A 225 11.06 -14.71 -40.94
N THR A 226 10.09 -14.50 -40.06
CA THR A 226 9.20 -13.34 -40.13
C THR A 226 8.89 -12.74 -38.76
N ASN A 227 8.93 -11.41 -38.68
CA ASN A 227 8.67 -10.64 -37.46
C ASN A 227 7.53 -9.64 -37.68
N GLY A 228 6.87 -9.26 -36.58
CA GLY A 228 5.83 -8.24 -36.59
C GLY A 228 6.35 -6.87 -36.18
N LEU A 229 5.81 -5.82 -36.79
CA LEU A 229 6.00 -4.42 -36.40
C LEU A 229 4.64 -3.82 -36.10
N ILE A 230 4.53 -3.05 -35.03
CA ILE A 230 3.28 -2.39 -34.65
C ILE A 230 3.55 -1.02 -34.05
N ARG A 231 2.76 -0.01 -34.41
CA ARG A 231 2.87 1.35 -33.89
C ARG A 231 1.50 1.92 -33.56
N PHE A 232 1.43 2.59 -32.41
CA PHE A 232 0.30 3.38 -31.96
C PHE A 232 0.72 4.84 -31.95
N SER A 233 0.21 5.66 -32.88
CA SER A 233 0.53 7.09 -32.95
C SER A 233 -0.54 7.91 -32.24
N ASP A 234 -0.27 9.19 -31.96
CA ASP A 234 -1.22 10.11 -31.31
C ASP A 234 -1.72 9.61 -29.94
N ILE A 235 -0.87 8.90 -29.18
CA ILE A 235 -1.20 8.39 -27.84
C ILE A 235 -1.08 9.46 -26.74
N PHE A 236 -0.20 10.45 -26.93
CA PHE A 236 -0.04 11.61 -26.04
C PHE A 236 -0.49 12.89 -26.75
N GLY A 237 -1.14 13.80 -26.01
CA GLY A 237 -1.58 15.09 -26.51
C GLY A 237 -2.81 15.64 -25.79
N THR A 238 -3.33 16.76 -26.29
CA THR A 238 -4.50 17.45 -25.70
C THR A 238 -5.82 17.08 -26.38
N GLY A 239 -5.81 16.13 -27.31
CA GLY A 239 -6.98 15.66 -28.04
C GLY A 239 -7.82 14.66 -27.23
N PRO A 240 -9.10 14.43 -27.60
CA PRO A 240 -9.95 13.46 -26.92
C PRO A 240 -9.36 12.04 -26.94
N GLY A 241 -9.34 11.37 -25.78
CA GLY A 241 -8.84 9.99 -25.63
C GLY A 241 -7.32 9.85 -25.57
N GLN A 242 -6.57 10.95 -25.73
CA GLN A 242 -5.12 10.97 -25.57
C GLN A 242 -4.71 11.11 -24.11
N ILE A 243 -3.50 10.66 -23.79
CA ILE A 243 -2.87 10.87 -22.49
C ILE A 243 -2.36 12.33 -22.44
N PRO A 244 -2.76 13.13 -21.45
CA PRO A 244 -2.34 14.53 -21.34
C PRO A 244 -0.82 14.69 -21.23
N PRO A 245 -0.22 15.74 -21.81
CA PRO A 245 1.20 16.04 -21.58
C PRO A 245 1.49 16.26 -20.09
N GLY A 246 2.59 15.68 -19.60
CA GLY A 246 2.97 15.73 -18.18
C GLY A 246 2.27 14.71 -17.29
N ALA A 247 1.35 13.90 -17.84
CA ALA A 247 0.83 12.74 -17.14
C ALA A 247 1.93 11.68 -16.96
N GLU A 248 1.95 11.04 -15.80
CA GLU A 248 2.86 9.93 -15.54
C GLU A 248 2.20 8.59 -15.91
N VAL A 249 2.88 7.79 -16.73
CA VAL A 249 2.45 6.45 -17.10
C VAL A 249 2.74 5.47 -15.95
N ILE A 250 1.72 4.80 -15.45
CA ILE A 250 1.81 3.86 -14.32
C ILE A 250 1.95 2.41 -14.80
N ASP A 251 1.15 2.00 -15.79
CA ASP A 251 1.10 0.66 -16.38
C ASP A 251 0.77 0.78 -17.87
N ALA A 252 1.39 -0.03 -18.72
CA ALA A 252 1.01 -0.13 -20.13
C ALA A 252 1.12 -1.57 -20.64
N LYS A 253 0.08 -2.03 -21.34
CA LYS A 253 -0.03 -3.41 -21.84
C LYS A 253 -0.26 -3.44 -23.33
N LEU A 254 0.58 -4.19 -24.03
CA LEU A 254 0.33 -4.57 -25.42
C LEU A 254 -0.49 -5.87 -25.42
N ILE A 255 -1.71 -5.78 -25.93
CA ILE A 255 -2.70 -6.85 -25.90
C ILE A 255 -2.89 -7.37 -27.33
N LEU A 256 -2.66 -8.66 -27.52
CA LEU A 256 -2.76 -9.35 -28.81
C LEU A 256 -3.71 -10.53 -28.68
N THR A 257 -4.43 -10.84 -29.75
CA THR A 257 -5.32 -12.01 -29.81
C THR A 257 -4.82 -12.95 -30.89
N THR A 258 -4.62 -14.22 -30.52
CA THR A 258 -4.17 -15.24 -31.47
C THR A 258 -5.28 -15.60 -32.47
N ALA A 259 -4.88 -16.08 -33.64
CA ALA A 259 -5.82 -16.51 -34.67
C ALA A 259 -6.48 -17.85 -34.30
N THR A 260 -7.72 -18.06 -34.74
CA THR A 260 -8.49 -19.30 -34.52
C THR A 260 -8.40 -20.30 -35.68
N VAL A 261 -7.54 -20.05 -36.68
CA VAL A 261 -7.43 -20.87 -37.90
C VAL A 261 -5.98 -21.21 -38.24
N ASN A 262 -5.76 -22.40 -38.79
CA ASN A 262 -4.48 -23.06 -39.16
C ASN A 262 -3.72 -23.72 -37.98
N ASN A 263 -2.56 -24.37 -38.25
CA ASN A 263 -1.68 -25.00 -37.25
C ASN A 263 -0.96 -23.97 -36.37
N ALA A 264 -1.71 -23.01 -35.82
CA ALA A 264 -1.26 -22.00 -34.88
C ALA A 264 -0.99 -22.63 -33.51
N GLN A 265 -0.04 -23.58 -33.46
CA GLN A 265 0.53 -24.07 -32.22
C GLN A 265 1.55 -23.02 -31.81
N SER A 266 1.29 -22.29 -30.71
CA SER A 266 2.17 -21.26 -30.19
C SER A 266 2.82 -21.74 -28.90
N PRO A 267 3.84 -22.62 -28.98
CA PRO A 267 4.51 -23.13 -27.78
C PRO A 267 5.18 -22.03 -26.96
N GLY A 268 5.46 -20.86 -27.58
CA GLY A 268 6.08 -19.70 -26.92
C GLY A 268 7.48 -20.00 -26.38
N PRO A 269 8.18 -19.00 -25.80
CA PRO A 269 7.77 -17.61 -25.57
C PRO A 269 7.96 -16.68 -26.78
N TRP A 270 7.28 -15.54 -26.77
CA TRP A 270 7.36 -14.49 -27.81
C TRP A 270 7.86 -13.19 -27.19
N ALA A 271 8.74 -12.47 -27.88
CA ALA A 271 9.43 -11.30 -27.34
C ALA A 271 8.92 -9.98 -27.95
N ILE A 272 8.89 -8.92 -27.15
CA ILE A 272 8.60 -7.55 -27.56
C ILE A 272 9.81 -6.66 -27.30
N ASP A 273 10.22 -5.90 -28.32
CA ASP A 273 11.23 -4.86 -28.20
C ASP A 273 10.70 -3.51 -28.68
N ARG A 274 11.38 -2.45 -28.23
CA ARG A 274 11.19 -1.08 -28.72
C ARG A 274 11.91 -0.89 -30.05
N LEU A 275 11.24 -0.22 -30.99
CA LEU A 275 11.89 0.28 -32.20
C LEU A 275 12.60 1.62 -31.90
N ILE A 276 13.87 1.74 -32.30
CA ILE A 276 14.69 2.95 -32.14
C ILE A 276 14.92 3.72 -33.45
N VAL A 277 14.50 3.14 -34.59
CA VAL A 277 14.48 3.81 -35.89
C VAL A 277 13.06 3.84 -36.45
N PRO A 278 12.74 4.84 -37.28
CA PRO A 278 11.43 4.96 -37.89
C PRO A 278 11.08 3.76 -38.78
N VAL A 279 9.85 3.25 -38.64
CA VAL A 279 9.27 2.25 -39.53
C VAL A 279 8.02 2.80 -40.24
N SER A 280 7.72 2.27 -41.43
CA SER A 280 6.59 2.69 -42.27
C SER A 280 6.14 1.57 -43.21
N GLU A 281 5.11 1.83 -44.01
CA GLU A 281 4.61 0.91 -45.04
C GLU A 281 5.63 0.56 -46.15
N THR A 282 6.77 1.25 -46.22
CA THR A 282 7.85 0.92 -47.16
C THR A 282 9.01 0.21 -46.49
N THR A 283 8.96 -0.04 -45.17
CA THR A 283 10.04 -0.71 -44.45
C THR A 283 10.19 -2.16 -44.93
N THR A 284 11.43 -2.54 -45.21
CA THR A 284 11.90 -3.87 -45.63
C THR A 284 13.24 -4.16 -44.94
N TYR A 285 13.53 -5.42 -44.62
CA TYR A 285 14.83 -5.83 -44.09
C TYR A 285 15.49 -6.83 -45.04
N ALA A 286 16.79 -6.67 -45.26
CA ALA A 286 17.58 -7.60 -46.07
C ALA A 286 17.92 -8.88 -45.29
N SER A 287 18.11 -8.73 -43.97
CA SER A 287 18.33 -9.80 -42.99
C SER A 287 17.55 -9.48 -41.72
N LEU A 288 17.03 -10.50 -41.03
CA LEU A 288 16.39 -10.35 -39.73
C LEU A 288 17.33 -10.67 -38.56
N GLY A 289 18.41 -11.44 -38.80
CA GLY A 289 19.56 -11.56 -37.90
C GLY A 289 20.63 -10.51 -38.22
N GLY A 290 21.43 -10.13 -37.23
CA GLY A 290 22.58 -9.27 -37.44
C GLY A 290 23.64 -9.93 -38.33
N ASP A 291 24.50 -9.11 -38.92
CA ASP A 291 25.77 -9.58 -39.48
C ASP A 291 26.49 -10.41 -38.39
N PRO A 292 27.06 -11.59 -38.72
CA PRO A 292 27.90 -12.34 -37.79
C PRO A 292 29.06 -11.51 -37.22
N ASN A 293 29.38 -10.36 -37.82
CA ASN A 293 30.17 -9.31 -37.21
C ASN A 293 29.37 -8.54 -36.13
N PRO A 294 29.71 -8.68 -34.84
CA PRO A 294 28.99 -8.06 -33.72
C PRO A 294 28.98 -6.53 -33.71
N ASN A 295 29.66 -5.89 -34.67
CA ASN A 295 29.73 -4.43 -34.81
C ASN A 295 28.91 -3.89 -35.99
N VAL A 296 28.16 -4.73 -36.69
CA VAL A 296 27.35 -4.34 -37.85
C VAL A 296 25.90 -4.75 -37.60
N PHE A 297 25.07 -3.75 -37.31
CA PHE A 297 23.64 -3.92 -37.05
C PHE A 297 22.85 -3.45 -38.28
N ASP A 298 22.67 -4.33 -39.27
CA ASP A 298 22.07 -4.02 -40.57
C ASP A 298 20.64 -4.56 -40.76
N GLY A 299 20.17 -5.41 -39.85
CA GLY A 299 18.83 -5.99 -39.80
C GLY A 299 17.91 -5.39 -38.74
N LEU A 300 16.97 -6.21 -38.24
CA LEU A 300 16.04 -5.83 -37.17
C LEU A 300 16.78 -5.55 -35.84
N GLU A 301 17.98 -6.11 -35.66
CA GLU A 301 18.92 -5.76 -34.58
C GLU A 301 19.36 -4.28 -34.62
N GLY A 302 19.59 -3.73 -35.83
CA GLY A 302 19.87 -2.30 -36.01
C GLY A 302 18.66 -1.42 -35.68
N ALA A 303 17.45 -1.99 -35.77
CA ALA A 303 16.21 -1.29 -35.49
C ALA A 303 15.77 -1.28 -34.02
N ARG A 304 16.35 -2.15 -33.19
CA ARG A 304 16.22 -2.17 -31.71
C ARG A 304 17.43 -1.55 -30.97
N GLY A 305 18.58 -1.43 -31.64
CA GLY A 305 19.81 -0.79 -31.13
C GLY A 305 20.95 -1.75 -30.84
N ALA A 306 22.17 -1.24 -30.95
CA ALA A 306 23.44 -1.98 -30.81
C ALA A 306 23.73 -2.60 -29.43
N SER A 307 22.90 -2.29 -28.43
CA SER A 307 23.00 -2.96 -27.14
C SER A 307 22.30 -4.30 -27.26
N TYR A 308 22.98 -5.38 -26.87
CA TYR A 308 22.42 -6.72 -26.66
C TYR A 308 21.35 -6.77 -25.54
N GLY A 309 20.63 -5.66 -25.31
CA GLY A 309 19.51 -5.49 -24.39
C GLY A 309 18.26 -6.11 -24.97
N LEU A 310 18.15 -7.41 -24.75
CA LEU A 310 17.02 -8.16 -24.19
C LEU A 310 15.59 -7.62 -24.40
N PRO A 311 14.62 -8.52 -24.71
CA PRO A 311 13.20 -8.16 -24.82
C PRO A 311 12.71 -7.37 -23.61
N VAL A 312 12.02 -6.27 -23.88
CA VAL A 312 11.42 -5.43 -22.83
C VAL A 312 10.15 -6.07 -22.27
N ALA A 313 9.48 -6.91 -23.07
CA ALA A 313 8.29 -7.65 -22.67
C ALA A 313 8.17 -8.98 -23.44
N GLY A 314 7.16 -9.78 -23.13
CA GLY A 314 6.87 -10.97 -23.91
C GLY A 314 5.53 -11.62 -23.60
N TYR A 315 5.21 -12.65 -24.37
CA TYR A 315 4.08 -13.54 -24.15
C TYR A 315 4.59 -14.96 -23.86
N THR A 316 3.87 -15.67 -23.01
CA THR A 316 4.07 -17.11 -22.83
C THR A 316 3.52 -17.89 -24.01
N GLY A 317 3.58 -19.23 -23.96
CA GLY A 317 2.77 -20.06 -24.85
C GLY A 317 1.29 -19.65 -24.73
N MET A 318 0.61 -19.58 -25.86
CA MET A 318 -0.79 -19.16 -25.96
C MET A 318 -1.57 -20.15 -26.82
N ASP A 319 -2.83 -20.40 -26.48
CA ASP A 319 -3.76 -21.21 -27.26
C ASP A 319 -4.38 -20.40 -28.41
N GLN A 320 -5.04 -21.11 -29.35
CA GLN A 320 -5.76 -20.48 -30.46
C GLN A 320 -6.98 -19.71 -29.98
N GLY A 321 -7.11 -18.46 -30.43
CA GLY A 321 -8.15 -17.53 -29.98
C GLY A 321 -7.91 -16.92 -28.60
N GLU A 322 -6.78 -17.21 -27.95
CA GLU A 322 -6.42 -16.63 -26.66
C GLU A 322 -6.03 -15.15 -26.79
N VAL A 323 -6.30 -14.39 -25.74
CA VAL A 323 -5.86 -13.00 -25.57
C VAL A 323 -4.63 -12.99 -24.67
N GLY A 324 -3.48 -12.58 -25.21
CA GLY A 324 -2.24 -12.40 -24.47
C GLY A 324 -2.00 -10.94 -24.10
N THR A 325 -1.29 -10.72 -23.00
CA THR A 325 -0.85 -9.38 -22.55
C THR A 325 0.66 -9.37 -22.32
N ALA A 326 1.35 -8.34 -22.83
CA ALA A 326 2.76 -8.09 -22.57
C ALA A 326 2.92 -6.70 -21.92
N ASP A 327 3.69 -6.62 -20.83
CA ASP A 327 3.97 -5.38 -20.11
C ASP A 327 4.99 -4.51 -20.87
N VAL A 328 4.52 -3.41 -21.45
CA VAL A 328 5.34 -2.45 -22.21
C VAL A 328 5.49 -1.11 -21.49
N THR A 329 5.25 -1.07 -20.18
CA THR A 329 5.22 0.15 -19.35
C THR A 329 6.45 1.02 -19.55
N GLN A 330 7.64 0.43 -19.54
CA GLN A 330 8.90 1.16 -19.67
C GLN A 330 9.09 1.85 -21.03
N ILE A 331 8.62 1.21 -22.11
CA ILE A 331 8.67 1.78 -23.45
C ILE A 331 7.77 3.02 -23.52
N VAL A 332 6.56 2.91 -22.96
CA VAL A 332 5.56 3.99 -23.00
C VAL A 332 5.94 5.14 -22.07
N LYS A 333 6.56 4.87 -20.91
CA LYS A 333 7.17 5.89 -20.03
C LYS A 333 8.22 6.73 -20.77
N ALA A 334 9.17 6.07 -21.44
CA ALA A 334 10.19 6.77 -22.22
C ALA A 334 9.59 7.71 -23.28
N TRP A 335 8.49 7.31 -23.93
CA TRP A 335 7.77 8.17 -24.88
C TRP A 335 7.07 9.36 -24.19
N ALA A 336 6.51 9.18 -23.00
CA ALA A 336 5.91 10.26 -22.21
C ALA A 336 6.97 11.31 -21.79
N GLU A 337 8.20 10.86 -21.54
CA GLU A 337 9.36 11.68 -21.16
C GLU A 337 10.03 12.39 -22.36
N GLY A 338 9.53 12.15 -23.58
CA GLY A 338 9.95 12.87 -24.78
C GLY A 338 10.77 12.05 -25.78
N GLU A 339 10.99 10.76 -25.55
CA GLU A 339 11.56 9.91 -26.60
C GLU A 339 10.59 9.73 -27.77
N GLN A 340 11.15 9.54 -28.97
CA GLN A 340 10.35 9.36 -30.17
C GLN A 340 9.69 7.97 -30.19
N ASN A 341 8.36 7.95 -30.28
CA ASN A 341 7.59 6.72 -30.48
C ASN A 341 7.72 6.20 -31.92
N TYR A 342 8.52 5.16 -32.13
CA TYR A 342 8.62 4.41 -33.39
C TYR A 342 7.83 3.08 -33.39
N GLY A 343 7.25 2.70 -32.25
CA GLY A 343 6.48 1.47 -32.09
C GLY A 343 7.28 0.30 -31.50
N PHE A 344 6.73 -0.89 -31.69
CA PHE A 344 7.19 -2.15 -31.14
C PHE A 344 7.54 -3.14 -32.26
N SER A 345 8.48 -4.02 -31.99
CA SER A 345 8.76 -5.22 -32.78
C SER A 345 8.40 -6.47 -31.99
N ILE A 346 7.84 -7.46 -32.69
CA ILE A 346 7.33 -8.72 -32.16
C ILE A 346 8.15 -9.86 -32.76
N PHE A 347 8.80 -10.64 -31.89
CA PHE A 347 9.76 -11.68 -32.25
C PHE A 347 9.33 -13.07 -31.80
N SER A 348 9.69 -14.05 -32.63
CA SER A 348 9.40 -15.48 -32.55
C SER A 348 10.54 -16.36 -32.02
N SER A 349 11.65 -15.76 -31.62
CA SER A 349 12.85 -16.51 -31.25
C SER A 349 12.71 -17.20 -29.88
N PRO A 350 13.06 -18.51 -29.73
CA PRO A 350 13.60 -19.44 -30.73
C PRO A 350 12.69 -20.65 -30.98
N THR A 351 11.40 -20.47 -31.29
CA THR A 351 10.47 -21.60 -31.48
C THR A 351 10.29 -21.95 -32.96
N THR A 352 10.36 -23.23 -33.32
CA THR A 352 10.14 -23.73 -34.70
C THR A 352 8.68 -23.73 -35.17
N ASP A 353 7.73 -23.40 -34.29
CA ASP A 353 6.29 -23.37 -34.61
C ASP A 353 5.81 -21.92 -34.60
N GLY A 354 5.42 -21.40 -35.77
CA GLY A 354 5.03 -20.00 -35.94
C GLY A 354 3.77 -19.58 -35.17
N TRP A 355 3.74 -18.31 -34.75
CA TRP A 355 2.61 -17.68 -34.07
C TRP A 355 1.73 -16.90 -35.03
N ASN A 356 0.41 -17.11 -34.93
CA ASN A 356 -0.56 -16.33 -35.69
C ASN A 356 -1.33 -15.39 -34.78
N TYR A 357 -1.31 -14.10 -35.06
CA TYR A 357 -2.14 -13.11 -34.37
C TYR A 357 -2.88 -12.18 -35.32
N ASN A 358 -3.98 -11.64 -34.82
CA ASN A 358 -4.88 -10.76 -35.56
C ASN A 358 -4.23 -9.40 -35.81
N THR A 359 -4.48 -8.83 -36.98
CA THR A 359 -3.93 -7.53 -37.41
C THR A 359 -4.95 -6.41 -37.33
N VAL A 360 -4.54 -5.17 -37.61
CA VAL A 360 -5.48 -4.03 -37.75
C VAL A 360 -6.50 -4.21 -38.89
N GLY A 361 -6.25 -5.10 -39.84
CA GLY A 361 -7.17 -5.44 -40.94
C GLY A 361 -8.20 -6.51 -40.57
N ASN A 362 -8.19 -7.05 -39.34
CA ASN A 362 -9.23 -7.97 -38.88
C ASN A 362 -10.62 -7.33 -38.99
N THR A 363 -11.61 -8.09 -39.45
CA THR A 363 -12.98 -7.59 -39.66
C THR A 363 -13.71 -7.33 -38.36
N ASN A 364 -13.33 -8.02 -37.27
CA ASN A 364 -13.79 -7.71 -35.93
C ASN A 364 -12.80 -6.75 -35.25
N PRO A 365 -13.18 -5.47 -35.04
CA PRO A 365 -12.27 -4.48 -34.46
C PRO A 365 -11.85 -4.81 -33.02
N LEU A 366 -12.63 -5.62 -32.29
CA LEU A 366 -12.30 -6.02 -30.92
C LEU A 366 -11.17 -7.04 -30.84
N LEU A 367 -10.85 -7.75 -31.94
CA LEU A 367 -9.75 -8.73 -32.00
C LEU A 367 -8.44 -8.10 -32.48
N ARG A 368 -8.45 -6.81 -32.86
CA ARG A 368 -7.26 -6.10 -33.34
C ARG A 368 -6.28 -5.85 -32.19
N PRO A 369 -4.98 -5.68 -32.47
CA PRO A 369 -4.03 -5.35 -31.42
C PRO A 369 -4.44 -4.10 -30.63
N LYS A 370 -4.28 -4.10 -29.31
CA LYS A 370 -4.68 -3.02 -28.41
C LYS A 370 -3.50 -2.60 -27.53
N LEU A 371 -3.27 -1.31 -27.38
CA LEU A 371 -2.40 -0.77 -26.34
C LEU A 371 -3.29 -0.17 -25.24
N GLU A 372 -3.16 -0.65 -24.02
CA GLU A 372 -3.87 -0.13 -22.85
C GLU A 372 -2.87 0.58 -21.95
N VAL A 373 -3.16 1.82 -21.56
CA VAL A 373 -2.24 2.64 -20.75
C VAL A 373 -2.99 3.21 -19.57
N THR A 374 -2.47 2.96 -18.37
CA THR A 374 -2.92 3.54 -17.12
C THR A 374 -1.96 4.65 -16.69
N TYR A 375 -2.48 5.83 -16.36
CA TYR A 375 -1.67 7.01 -16.04
C TYR A 375 -2.31 7.86 -14.92
N THR A 376 -1.52 8.79 -14.35
CA THR A 376 -1.98 9.84 -13.43
C THR A 376 -1.63 11.23 -13.96
N THR A 377 -2.34 12.26 -13.50
CA THR A 377 -2.07 13.67 -13.82
C THR A 377 -1.50 14.46 -12.64
N LEU A 378 -1.31 13.81 -11.49
CA LEU A 378 -0.66 14.44 -10.34
C LEU A 378 0.84 14.63 -10.63
N PRO A 379 1.41 15.83 -10.42
CA PRO A 379 2.84 16.04 -10.58
C PRO A 379 3.59 15.27 -9.50
N VAL A 380 4.42 14.33 -9.96
CA VAL A 380 5.23 13.47 -9.11
C VAL A 380 6.72 13.79 -9.28
N LYS A 381 7.50 13.46 -8.26
CA LYS A 381 8.96 13.55 -8.25
C LYS A 381 9.55 12.21 -7.83
N ASP A 382 10.50 11.72 -8.62
CA ASP A 382 11.19 10.46 -8.35
C ASP A 382 12.52 10.69 -7.63
N TYR A 383 12.77 9.83 -6.65
CA TYR A 383 14.04 9.66 -5.96
C TYR A 383 14.53 8.24 -6.20
N TYR A 384 15.81 8.10 -6.51
CA TYR A 384 16.44 6.79 -6.75
C TYR A 384 17.56 6.58 -5.73
N PHE A 385 17.48 5.48 -5.00
CA PHE A 385 18.48 5.09 -4.02
C PHE A 385 19.12 3.77 -4.43
N LEU A 386 20.44 3.75 -4.54
CA LEU A 386 21.18 2.50 -4.66
C LEU A 386 21.27 1.84 -3.29
N ALA A 387 21.21 0.50 -3.27
CA ALA A 387 21.47 -0.21 -2.03
C ALA A 387 22.92 0.05 -1.59
N ASP A 388 23.10 0.64 -0.41
CA ASP A 388 24.42 0.97 0.16
C ASP A 388 25.01 -0.21 0.95
N ARG A 389 24.17 -1.20 1.26
CA ARG A 389 24.56 -2.45 1.91
C ARG A 389 23.72 -3.61 1.40
N SER A 390 24.35 -4.77 1.17
CA SER A 390 23.66 -6.02 0.86
C SER A 390 24.28 -7.19 1.61
N ALA A 391 23.48 -8.22 1.91
CA ALA A 391 23.97 -9.44 2.55
C ALA A 391 23.21 -10.68 2.06
N ILE A 392 23.93 -11.79 1.96
CA ILE A 392 23.36 -13.11 1.65
C ILE A 392 23.30 -13.91 2.93
N VAL A 393 22.08 -14.21 3.38
CA VAL A 393 21.87 -15.01 4.57
C VAL A 393 21.47 -16.42 4.18
N ASN A 394 22.08 -17.40 4.83
CA ASN A 394 21.81 -18.80 4.54
C ASN A 394 21.49 -19.56 5.83
N SER A 395 20.51 -20.45 5.79
CA SER A 395 20.06 -21.18 6.99
C SER A 395 20.99 -22.32 7.46
N GLN A 396 22.13 -22.51 6.79
CA GLN A 396 23.10 -23.56 7.08
C GLN A 396 24.57 -23.08 7.03
N SER A 397 24.82 -21.84 6.60
CA SER A 397 26.16 -21.27 6.47
C SER A 397 26.20 -19.82 6.93
N ALA A 398 27.42 -19.32 7.14
CA ALA A 398 27.64 -17.96 7.60
C ALA A 398 27.10 -16.93 6.59
N THR A 399 26.62 -15.79 7.10
CA THR A 399 26.21 -14.67 6.25
C THR A 399 27.38 -14.16 5.42
N GLN A 400 27.13 -13.86 4.15
CA GLN A 400 28.12 -13.31 3.23
C GLN A 400 27.80 -11.86 2.91
N ASP A 401 28.84 -11.05 2.73
CA ASP A 401 28.71 -9.68 2.23
C ASP A 401 28.28 -9.72 0.76
N GLY A 402 27.10 -9.18 0.47
CA GLY A 402 26.53 -9.22 -0.88
C GLY A 402 27.30 -8.35 -1.88
N SER A 403 28.12 -7.39 -1.42
CA SER A 403 29.00 -6.61 -2.30
C SER A 403 30.20 -7.39 -2.82
N LEU A 404 30.52 -8.54 -2.23
CA LEU A 404 31.61 -9.42 -2.65
C LEU A 404 31.13 -10.57 -3.55
N VAL A 405 29.84 -10.62 -3.84
CA VAL A 405 29.18 -11.68 -4.61
C VAL A 405 28.62 -11.06 -5.88
N ASP A 406 29.04 -11.54 -7.05
CA ASP A 406 28.58 -11.03 -8.36
C ASP A 406 27.14 -11.49 -8.64
N THR A 407 26.89 -12.79 -8.48
CA THR A 407 25.56 -13.42 -8.57
C THR A 407 25.40 -14.50 -7.50
N VAL A 408 24.21 -14.62 -6.91
CA VAL A 408 23.87 -15.67 -5.94
C VAL A 408 22.58 -16.38 -6.33
N PHE A 409 22.40 -17.65 -5.99
CA PHE A 409 21.14 -18.35 -6.13
C PHE A 409 20.34 -18.22 -4.83
N LEU A 410 19.24 -17.47 -4.83
CA LEU A 410 18.27 -17.41 -3.72
C LEU A 410 17.29 -18.57 -3.88
N ASP A 411 17.25 -19.47 -2.90
CA ASP A 411 16.47 -20.70 -3.02
C ASP A 411 15.91 -21.17 -1.67
N LEU A 412 14.73 -21.77 -1.69
CA LEU A 412 14.13 -22.41 -0.52
C LEU A 412 14.77 -23.78 -0.35
N ASN A 413 15.35 -24.02 0.84
CA ASN A 413 16.06 -25.24 1.23
C ASN A 413 15.81 -26.49 0.36
N ASP A 414 16.76 -26.78 -0.55
CA ASP A 414 16.79 -27.97 -1.41
C ASP A 414 17.21 -29.26 -0.66
N GLY A 415 17.46 -29.15 0.65
CA GLY A 415 17.93 -30.24 1.51
C GLY A 415 19.44 -30.42 1.55
N VAL A 416 20.22 -29.63 0.78
CA VAL A 416 21.68 -29.73 0.68
C VAL A 416 22.38 -28.41 1.02
N THR A 417 21.81 -27.28 0.60
CA THR A 417 22.46 -25.96 0.70
C THR A 417 21.77 -25.00 1.68
N GLY A 418 20.59 -25.35 2.20
CA GLY A 418 19.81 -24.49 3.09
C GLY A 418 19.06 -23.38 2.34
N THR A 419 18.20 -22.66 3.04
CA THR A 419 17.47 -21.52 2.48
C THR A 419 18.43 -20.34 2.32
N THR A 420 18.48 -19.75 1.14
CA THR A 420 19.32 -18.58 0.83
C THR A 420 18.44 -17.37 0.55
N GLU A 421 18.66 -16.29 1.29
CA GLU A 421 17.87 -15.06 1.27
C GLU A 421 18.76 -13.83 1.05
N LEU A 422 18.18 -12.75 0.53
CA LEU A 422 18.87 -11.49 0.31
C LEU A 422 18.38 -10.41 1.27
N LEU A 423 19.31 -9.66 1.83
CA LEU A 423 19.05 -8.43 2.58
C LEU A 423 19.60 -7.23 1.81
N LEU A 424 18.82 -6.15 1.77
CA LEU A 424 19.16 -4.90 1.10
C LEU A 424 18.88 -3.72 2.01
N LYS A 425 19.85 -2.81 2.18
CA LYS A 425 19.66 -1.54 2.87
C LYS A 425 19.84 -0.39 1.88
N PHE A 426 19.02 0.63 2.05
CA PHE A 426 19.02 1.82 1.22
C PHE A 426 19.25 3.07 2.07
N PRO A 427 20.03 4.05 1.60
CA PRO A 427 20.38 5.25 2.36
C PRO A 427 19.28 6.32 2.30
N VAL A 428 18.00 5.94 2.40
CA VAL A 428 16.89 6.92 2.35
C VAL A 428 16.88 7.76 3.62
N GLN A 429 16.68 9.06 3.46
CA GLN A 429 16.52 10.02 4.54
C GLN A 429 15.32 10.91 4.29
N PHE A 430 14.47 11.11 5.31
CA PHE A 430 13.35 12.05 5.30
C PHE A 430 13.71 13.28 6.13
N GLY A 431 13.54 14.51 5.61
CA GLY A 431 13.95 15.71 6.36
C GLY A 431 13.79 17.05 5.64
N GLU A 432 14.43 18.10 6.18
CA GLU A 432 14.51 19.43 5.55
C GLU A 432 15.43 19.42 4.33
N GLU A 433 15.15 20.25 3.32
CA GLU A 433 15.84 20.25 2.01
C GLU A 433 17.37 20.38 2.14
N GLY A 434 18.10 19.35 1.67
CA GLY A 434 19.56 19.37 1.47
C GLY A 434 20.14 17.98 1.25
N GLY A 435 20.58 17.66 0.02
CA GLY A 435 21.13 16.35 -0.37
C GLY A 435 20.11 15.40 -1.04
N GLU A 436 20.40 14.09 -1.09
CA GLU A 436 19.48 13.02 -1.54
C GLU A 436 18.34 12.75 -0.52
N THR A 437 17.87 13.79 0.18
CA THR A 437 16.80 13.72 1.19
C THR A 437 15.43 13.91 0.55
N ILE A 438 14.45 13.11 0.98
CA ILE A 438 13.05 13.28 0.60
C ILE A 438 12.41 14.30 1.57
N PRO A 439 11.89 15.44 1.08
CA PRO A 439 11.25 16.44 1.91
C PRO A 439 10.04 15.90 2.67
N ILE A 440 9.89 16.30 3.94
CA ILE A 440 8.69 15.94 4.74
C ILE A 440 7.39 16.59 4.23
N GLY A 441 7.49 17.61 3.37
CA GLY A 441 6.35 18.21 2.67
C GLY A 441 5.89 17.45 1.43
N GLU A 442 6.66 16.45 0.98
CA GLU A 442 6.32 15.58 -0.14
C GLU A 442 5.79 14.25 0.40
N GLU A 443 4.67 13.79 -0.12
CA GLU A 443 4.04 12.53 0.30
C GLU A 443 4.49 11.38 -0.60
N ILE A 444 4.64 10.17 -0.03
CA ILE A 444 4.96 8.97 -0.81
C ILE A 444 3.75 8.54 -1.60
N VAL A 445 3.87 8.64 -2.92
CA VAL A 445 2.85 8.25 -3.89
C VAL A 445 3.04 6.80 -4.31
N LYS A 446 4.29 6.40 -4.51
CA LYS A 446 4.67 5.02 -4.82
C LYS A 446 6.09 4.77 -4.35
N ALA A 447 6.39 3.55 -3.92
CA ALA A 447 7.76 3.10 -3.82
C ALA A 447 7.92 1.74 -4.49
N GLU A 448 9.01 1.58 -5.24
CA GLU A 448 9.29 0.38 -6.02
C GLU A 448 10.71 -0.11 -5.71
N LEU A 449 10.83 -1.35 -5.23
CA LEU A 449 12.09 -2.06 -5.16
C LEU A 449 12.35 -2.67 -6.53
N ILE A 450 13.40 -2.18 -7.19
CA ILE A 450 13.79 -2.56 -8.55
C ILE A 450 14.90 -3.59 -8.45
N LEU A 451 14.61 -4.81 -8.89
CA LEU A 451 15.55 -5.93 -8.88
C LEU A 451 15.72 -6.49 -10.29
N ALA A 452 16.96 -6.81 -10.67
CA ALA A 452 17.28 -7.36 -11.97
C ALA A 452 17.91 -8.75 -11.87
N THR A 453 17.59 -9.62 -12.83
CA THR A 453 18.30 -10.89 -13.08
C THR A 453 19.35 -10.70 -14.17
N HIS A 454 20.39 -11.52 -14.15
CA HIS A 454 21.34 -11.63 -15.26
C HIS A 454 21.63 -13.09 -15.61
N SER A 455 21.92 -13.37 -16.88
CA SER A 455 22.36 -14.70 -17.34
C SER A 455 23.89 -14.77 -17.28
N PRO A 456 24.53 -15.88 -16.86
CA PRO A 456 25.99 -15.94 -16.91
C PRO A 456 26.46 -16.06 -18.36
N PHE A 457 27.41 -15.24 -18.81
CA PHE A 457 28.28 -15.63 -19.91
C PHE A 457 29.57 -16.29 -19.39
N TYR A 458 30.00 -17.32 -20.14
CA TYR A 458 31.14 -18.24 -19.94
C TYR A 458 30.95 -19.36 -18.89
N GLY A 459 30.07 -20.33 -19.19
CA GLY A 459 30.05 -21.59 -18.42
C GLY A 459 28.98 -22.64 -18.74
N GLY A 460 27.89 -22.29 -19.45
CA GLY A 460 26.95 -23.27 -20.00
C GLY A 460 25.90 -23.86 -19.03
N SER A 461 25.63 -23.27 -17.87
CA SER A 461 24.48 -23.68 -17.04
C SER A 461 23.20 -22.95 -17.48
N SER A 462 22.24 -23.69 -18.05
CA SER A 462 20.94 -23.25 -18.58
C SER A 462 19.90 -22.87 -17.52
N ASN A 463 20.26 -22.79 -16.24
CA ASN A 463 19.30 -22.74 -15.13
C ASN A 463 19.07 -21.34 -14.53
N ALA A 464 19.42 -20.26 -15.23
CA ALA A 464 19.12 -18.89 -14.81
C ALA A 464 17.63 -18.50 -15.00
N GLN A 465 16.72 -19.46 -14.89
CA GLN A 465 15.27 -19.27 -14.92
C GLN A 465 14.76 -19.31 -13.49
N SER A 466 13.93 -18.33 -13.09
CA SER A 466 13.30 -18.29 -11.77
C SER A 466 11.87 -18.85 -11.89
N PRO A 467 11.58 -20.09 -11.45
CA PRO A 467 10.30 -20.74 -11.76
C PRO A 467 9.17 -20.43 -10.78
N GLY A 468 9.35 -19.57 -9.78
CA GLY A 468 8.37 -19.50 -8.69
C GLY A 468 8.38 -18.24 -7.84
N PRO A 469 7.41 -18.11 -6.93
CA PRO A 469 7.18 -16.87 -6.21
C PRO A 469 8.26 -16.53 -5.17
N TYR A 470 8.45 -15.23 -4.98
CA TYR A 470 9.29 -14.61 -3.96
C TYR A 470 8.47 -13.65 -3.14
N ALA A 471 8.87 -13.47 -1.87
CA ALA A 471 8.27 -12.52 -0.95
C ALA A 471 9.26 -11.42 -0.56
N VAL A 472 8.77 -10.18 -0.48
CA VAL A 472 9.51 -9.04 0.06
C VAL A 472 8.94 -8.70 1.43
N HIS A 473 9.84 -8.55 2.40
CA HIS A 473 9.54 -8.23 3.79
C HIS A 473 10.25 -6.95 4.22
N GLN A 474 9.60 -6.17 5.08
CA GLN A 474 10.25 -5.08 5.82
C GLN A 474 11.16 -5.66 6.89
N VAL A 475 12.39 -5.16 6.98
CA VAL A 475 13.33 -5.54 8.03
C VAL A 475 13.22 -4.56 9.19
N ILE A 476 12.75 -5.03 10.34
CA ILE A 476 12.47 -4.20 11.53
C ILE A 476 13.53 -4.33 12.62
N THR A 477 14.52 -5.20 12.44
CA THR A 477 15.69 -5.31 13.32
C THR A 477 16.94 -4.88 12.59
N ASP A 478 17.75 -4.02 13.19
CA ASP A 478 19.01 -3.62 12.58
C ASP A 478 19.96 -4.80 12.34
N TRP A 479 20.72 -4.72 11.25
CA TRP A 479 21.66 -5.76 10.86
C TRP A 479 23.01 -5.19 10.50
N GLN A 480 24.02 -5.84 11.06
CA GLN A 480 25.41 -5.47 10.92
C GLN A 480 26.18 -6.62 10.28
N LEU A 481 27.13 -6.29 9.41
CA LEU A 481 28.01 -7.24 8.71
C LEU A 481 29.20 -7.70 9.57
N GLU A 482 29.15 -7.58 10.90
CA GLU A 482 30.28 -7.98 11.75
C GLU A 482 30.50 -9.51 11.69
N ALA A 483 31.77 -9.92 11.60
CA ALA A 483 32.23 -11.29 11.31
C ALA A 483 31.59 -12.40 12.17
N PRO A 484 31.72 -13.69 11.78
CA PRO A 484 31.07 -14.34 10.64
C PRO A 484 29.54 -14.56 10.86
N ALA A 485 28.94 -13.90 11.84
CA ALA A 485 27.52 -14.00 12.13
C ALA A 485 26.93 -12.58 12.19
N THR A 486 26.02 -12.29 11.26
CA THR A 486 25.11 -11.14 11.44
C THR A 486 24.31 -11.30 12.73
N SER A 487 23.55 -10.28 13.11
CA SER A 487 22.50 -10.38 14.14
C SER A 487 21.52 -11.55 13.90
N TYR A 488 21.50 -12.16 12.70
CA TYR A 488 20.64 -13.27 12.33
C TYR A 488 21.31 -14.65 12.33
N GLY A 489 22.64 -14.75 12.40
CA GLY A 489 23.38 -16.02 12.40
C GLY A 489 23.03 -16.96 11.24
N ASN A 490 23.20 -18.28 11.46
CA ASN A 490 22.89 -19.33 10.46
C ASN A 490 21.40 -19.68 10.40
N LEU A 491 20.49 -18.95 11.04
CA LEU A 491 19.05 -19.26 11.00
C LEU A 491 18.27 -18.32 10.09
N GLY A 492 18.90 -17.26 9.60
CA GLY A 492 18.25 -16.25 8.79
C GLY A 492 17.25 -15.37 9.55
N PRO A 493 16.70 -14.35 8.88
CA PRO A 493 15.60 -13.55 9.38
C PRO A 493 14.35 -14.40 9.69
N ILE A 494 13.70 -14.14 10.82
CA ILE A 494 12.50 -14.86 11.29
C ILE A 494 11.34 -13.85 11.33
N VAL A 495 10.18 -14.23 10.77
CA VAL A 495 8.98 -13.39 10.74
C VAL A 495 8.51 -13.04 12.15
N GLY A 496 8.11 -11.79 12.34
CA GLY A 496 7.72 -11.18 13.61
C GLY A 496 8.91 -10.71 14.45
N THR A 497 9.97 -11.52 14.60
CA THR A 497 11.11 -11.13 15.44
C THR A 497 12.13 -10.25 14.71
N HIS A 498 12.31 -10.45 13.41
CA HIS A 498 13.34 -9.75 12.62
C HIS A 498 12.76 -8.94 11.45
N ILE A 499 11.65 -9.44 10.90
CA ILE A 499 11.00 -8.92 9.71
C ILE A 499 9.48 -8.99 9.89
N GLU A 500 8.75 -8.10 9.22
CA GLU A 500 7.29 -8.17 9.17
C GLU A 500 6.79 -9.34 8.30
N PRO A 501 5.49 -9.69 8.37
CA PRO A 501 4.84 -10.50 7.35
C PRO A 501 5.14 -10.00 5.92
N ALA A 502 5.03 -10.90 4.94
CA ALA A 502 5.33 -10.56 3.55
C ALA A 502 4.45 -9.39 3.10
N ALA A 503 5.07 -8.26 2.76
CA ALA A 503 4.37 -7.08 2.28
C ALA A 503 3.90 -7.29 0.85
N VAL A 504 4.75 -7.87 0.00
CA VAL A 504 4.46 -8.15 -1.41
C VAL A 504 5.02 -9.49 -1.83
N ARG A 505 4.31 -10.16 -2.74
CA ARG A 505 4.72 -11.39 -3.40
C ARG A 505 4.79 -11.15 -4.91
N PHE A 506 5.85 -11.62 -5.55
CA PHE A 506 6.03 -11.50 -6.99
C PHE A 506 6.37 -12.86 -7.61
N GLY A 507 5.99 -13.03 -8.88
CA GLY A 507 6.11 -14.30 -9.61
C GLY A 507 7.49 -14.53 -10.23
N SER A 508 7.54 -15.51 -11.12
CA SER A 508 8.74 -15.89 -11.87
C SER A 508 9.32 -14.71 -12.67
N MET A 509 10.65 -14.66 -12.71
CA MET A 509 11.39 -13.71 -13.55
C MET A 509 12.15 -14.45 -14.64
N GLY A 510 12.09 -13.92 -15.87
CA GLY A 510 12.91 -14.39 -16.97
C GLY A 510 14.40 -14.12 -16.74
N GLN A 511 15.25 -14.69 -17.59
CA GLN A 511 16.64 -14.25 -17.66
C GLN A 511 16.66 -12.77 -18.02
N ASN A 512 17.60 -12.02 -17.44
CA ASN A 512 17.88 -10.67 -17.90
C ASN A 512 16.66 -9.71 -17.79
N ALA A 513 15.80 -9.96 -16.81
CA ALA A 513 14.57 -9.23 -16.56
C ALA A 513 14.74 -8.26 -15.39
N THR A 514 14.07 -7.11 -15.46
CA THR A 514 13.95 -6.17 -14.34
C THR A 514 12.52 -6.22 -13.83
N ASN A 515 12.34 -6.32 -12.52
CA ASN A 515 11.03 -6.30 -11.88
C ASN A 515 10.92 -5.09 -10.94
N TYR A 516 9.73 -4.49 -10.90
CA TYR A 516 9.40 -3.31 -10.10
C TYR A 516 8.41 -3.76 -9.03
N ILE A 517 8.93 -4.04 -7.84
CA ILE A 517 8.15 -4.61 -6.75
C ILE A 517 7.60 -3.48 -5.91
N ASP A 518 6.28 -3.36 -5.83
CA ASP A 518 5.63 -2.33 -5.02
C ASP A 518 5.98 -2.53 -3.53
N VAL A 519 6.54 -1.50 -2.91
CA VAL A 519 6.87 -1.47 -1.48
C VAL A 519 6.38 -0.17 -0.83
N SER A 520 5.34 0.42 -1.42
CA SER A 520 4.81 1.74 -1.02
C SER A 520 4.42 1.78 0.45
N SER A 521 3.71 0.75 0.94
CA SER A 521 3.31 0.67 2.35
C SER A 521 4.50 0.68 3.31
N ILE A 522 5.55 -0.08 3.02
CA ILE A 522 6.77 -0.12 3.84
C ILE A 522 7.41 1.28 3.91
N VAL A 523 7.55 1.95 2.77
CA VAL A 523 8.22 3.26 2.68
C VAL A 523 7.38 4.37 3.30
N SER A 524 6.05 4.32 3.16
CA SER A 524 5.13 5.23 3.84
C SER A 524 5.20 5.07 5.36
N ASN A 525 5.21 3.83 5.86
CA ASN A 525 5.35 3.54 7.29
C ASN A 525 6.72 4.00 7.81
N TRP A 526 7.78 3.74 7.05
CA TRP A 526 9.12 4.19 7.39
C TRP A 526 9.19 5.73 7.49
N ARG A 527 8.58 6.45 6.54
CA ARG A 527 8.45 7.91 6.59
C ARG A 527 7.65 8.38 7.81
N ALA A 528 6.62 7.62 8.20
CA ALA A 528 5.81 7.87 9.40
C ALA A 528 6.54 7.54 10.72
N GLY A 529 7.75 6.99 10.66
CA GLY A 529 8.60 6.71 11.82
C GLY A 529 8.66 5.23 12.22
N ALA A 530 8.07 4.32 11.45
CA ALA A 530 8.26 2.89 11.67
C ALA A 530 9.71 2.48 11.41
N ASP A 531 10.18 1.50 12.17
CA ASP A 531 11.52 0.95 12.02
C ASP A 531 11.67 0.28 10.64
N ASN A 532 12.63 0.74 9.84
CA ASN A 532 13.00 0.08 8.60
C ASN A 532 14.52 0.07 8.44
N PHE A 533 15.08 -1.14 8.51
CA PHE A 533 16.50 -1.39 8.35
C PHE A 533 16.82 -2.04 6.98
N GLY A 534 15.83 -2.10 6.08
CA GLY A 534 15.98 -2.58 4.73
C GLY A 534 14.87 -3.54 4.29
N PHE A 535 15.13 -4.22 3.19
CA PHE A 535 14.22 -5.23 2.62
C PHE A 535 14.86 -6.60 2.66
N ASN A 536 14.05 -7.61 2.96
CA ASN A 536 14.44 -9.00 2.86
C ASN A 536 13.66 -9.67 1.72
N VAL A 537 14.38 -10.29 0.79
CA VAL A 537 13.80 -11.05 -0.32
C VAL A 537 13.94 -12.53 -0.02
N LYS A 538 12.79 -13.20 0.14
CA LYS A 538 12.71 -14.63 0.46
C LYS A 538 12.19 -15.45 -0.72
N PRO A 539 12.87 -16.55 -1.09
CA PRO A 539 12.34 -17.53 -2.02
C PRO A 539 11.20 -18.33 -1.38
N GLU A 540 10.19 -18.67 -2.18
CA GLU A 540 9.11 -19.57 -1.76
C GLU A 540 9.09 -20.86 -2.59
N THR A 541 10.10 -21.06 -3.43
CA THR A 541 10.30 -22.26 -4.24
C THR A 541 11.71 -22.80 -4.12
N THR A 542 11.83 -24.11 -4.39
CA THR A 542 13.09 -24.87 -4.43
C THR A 542 13.85 -24.71 -5.76
N ASP A 543 13.30 -23.90 -6.66
CA ASP A 543 13.97 -23.48 -7.87
C ASP A 543 14.22 -21.97 -7.74
N GLY A 544 15.49 -21.63 -7.56
CA GLY A 544 15.90 -20.31 -7.09
C GLY A 544 15.98 -19.20 -8.15
N TRP A 545 16.37 -18.01 -7.69
CA TRP A 545 16.48 -16.77 -8.46
C TRP A 545 17.87 -16.19 -8.31
N GLN A 546 18.38 -15.60 -9.40
CA GLN A 546 19.72 -15.01 -9.45
C GLN A 546 19.65 -13.50 -9.56
N PRO A 547 19.48 -12.77 -8.44
CA PRO A 547 19.62 -11.33 -8.45
C PRO A 547 21.06 -10.93 -8.74
N PHE A 548 21.20 -9.82 -9.45
CA PHE A 548 22.48 -9.13 -9.56
C PHE A 548 22.78 -8.32 -8.30
N LEU A 549 24.04 -8.31 -7.89
CA LEU A 549 24.53 -7.55 -6.75
C LEU A 549 25.73 -6.68 -7.17
N PRO A 550 26.00 -5.55 -6.50
CA PRO A 550 26.90 -4.48 -6.99
C PRO A 550 28.41 -4.82 -7.06
N GLY A 551 28.80 -6.09 -7.14
CA GLY A 551 30.14 -6.58 -6.85
C GLY A 551 31.28 -6.29 -7.85
N VAL A 552 31.08 -5.54 -8.94
CA VAL A 552 32.21 -5.15 -9.84
C VAL A 552 32.09 -3.70 -10.30
N ILE A 553 32.94 -2.85 -9.73
CA ILE A 553 33.02 -1.39 -9.99
C ILE A 553 33.68 -1.07 -11.35
N ASP A 554 34.19 -2.07 -12.07
CA ASP A 554 35.09 -1.90 -13.23
C ASP A 554 34.54 -2.43 -14.57
N HIS A 555 33.21 -2.43 -14.76
CA HIS A 555 32.65 -2.67 -16.09
C HIS A 555 31.79 -1.48 -16.55
N PRO A 556 32.12 -0.85 -17.69
CA PRO A 556 31.48 0.39 -18.17
C PRO A 556 30.03 0.22 -18.66
N LEU A 557 29.41 -0.93 -18.38
CA LEU A 557 28.00 -1.25 -18.63
C LEU A 557 27.23 -1.60 -17.34
N LEU A 558 27.87 -1.66 -16.16
CA LEU A 558 27.33 -2.30 -14.94
C LEU A 558 26.86 -1.34 -13.83
N SER A 559 26.55 -0.08 -14.16
CA SER A 559 25.77 0.78 -13.26
C SER A 559 24.26 0.54 -13.33
N SER A 560 23.77 -0.41 -14.15
CA SER A 560 22.34 -0.59 -14.47
C SER A 560 21.63 -1.81 -13.85
N GLY A 561 22.32 -2.65 -13.06
CA GLY A 561 21.75 -3.89 -12.52
C GLY A 561 21.66 -3.97 -10.99
N ALA A 562 22.28 -3.04 -10.25
CA ALA A 562 22.27 -3.06 -8.79
C ALA A 562 20.84 -2.83 -8.26
N PRO A 563 20.46 -3.43 -7.12
CA PRO A 563 19.17 -3.15 -6.49
C PRO A 563 18.98 -1.65 -6.26
N LEU A 564 17.86 -1.13 -6.77
CA LEU A 564 17.45 0.26 -6.60
C LEU A 564 16.14 0.33 -5.84
N LEU A 565 15.98 1.36 -5.03
CA LEU A 565 14.69 1.76 -4.48
C LEU A 565 14.30 3.07 -5.17
N ARG A 566 13.23 3.04 -5.97
CA ARG A 566 12.59 4.24 -6.51
C ARG A 566 11.50 4.66 -5.53
N ILE A 567 11.60 5.86 -4.99
CA ILE A 567 10.54 6.47 -4.20
C ILE A 567 9.98 7.62 -5.00
N GLN A 568 8.73 7.50 -5.36
CA GLN A 568 7.97 8.54 -6.00
C GLN A 568 7.15 9.29 -4.97
N THR A 569 7.20 10.60 -5.08
CA THR A 569 6.44 11.49 -4.21
C THR A 569 5.58 12.44 -5.01
N ALA A 570 4.55 13.00 -4.38
CA ALA A 570 3.87 14.18 -4.89
C ALA A 570 4.10 15.34 -3.92
N ILE A 571 4.33 16.52 -4.48
CA ILE A 571 4.24 17.75 -3.71
C ILE A 571 2.74 17.98 -3.50
N TYR A 572 2.27 17.72 -2.27
CA TYR A 572 1.04 18.36 -1.82
C TYR A 572 1.38 19.84 -1.68
N SER A 573 0.92 20.68 -2.61
CA SER A 573 0.73 22.09 -2.29
C SER A 573 -0.62 22.14 -1.59
N PRO A 574 -0.68 22.33 -0.26
CA PRO A 574 -1.96 22.51 0.40
C PRO A 574 -2.76 23.57 -0.35
N GLY A 575 -4.06 23.29 -0.57
CA GLY A 575 -4.95 24.31 -1.07
C GLY A 575 -4.87 25.54 -0.15
N SER A 576 -5.22 26.71 -0.66
CA SER A 576 -5.21 27.94 0.13
C SER A 576 -6.05 27.82 1.41
N PHE A 577 -7.13 27.02 1.39
CA PHE A 577 -7.90 26.68 2.59
C PHE A 577 -7.10 25.86 3.61
N ASP A 578 -6.42 24.79 3.19
CA ASP A 578 -5.67 23.91 4.11
C ASP A 578 -4.50 24.65 4.76
N ASN A 579 -3.83 25.51 3.98
CA ASN A 579 -2.77 26.36 4.50
C ASN A 579 -3.32 27.38 5.53
N TRP A 580 -4.45 28.02 5.23
CA TRP A 580 -5.14 28.90 6.17
C TRP A 580 -5.54 28.15 7.45
N ALA A 581 -6.13 26.97 7.32
CA ALA A 581 -6.61 26.16 8.44
C ALA A 581 -5.44 25.78 9.37
N SER A 582 -4.32 25.33 8.79
CA SER A 582 -3.09 25.03 9.52
C SER A 582 -2.54 26.23 10.28
N VAL A 583 -2.42 27.39 9.62
CA VAL A 583 -1.92 28.63 10.24
C VAL A 583 -2.82 29.10 11.39
N ASN A 584 -4.13 28.86 11.28
CA ASN A 584 -5.10 29.23 12.32
C ASN A 584 -5.34 28.11 13.36
N GLY A 585 -4.56 27.02 13.30
CA GLY A 585 -4.57 25.92 14.27
C GLY A 585 -5.78 25.00 14.16
N ILE A 586 -6.52 25.02 13.06
CA ILE A 586 -7.65 24.12 12.79
C ILE A 586 -7.31 23.20 11.61
N ALA A 587 -6.07 22.67 11.58
CA ALA A 587 -5.64 21.73 10.56
C ALA A 587 -6.53 20.47 10.56
N GLY A 588 -6.85 19.94 9.38
CA GLY A 588 -7.75 18.78 9.22
C GLY A 588 -9.24 19.11 9.28
N SER A 589 -9.61 20.37 9.53
CA SER A 589 -11.01 20.76 9.62
C SER A 589 -11.72 20.76 8.28
N ASN A 590 -12.91 20.17 8.25
CA ASN A 590 -13.78 20.26 7.08
C ASN A 590 -14.55 21.59 7.03
N PHE A 591 -15.15 21.89 5.88
CA PHE A 591 -15.80 23.17 5.59
C PHE A 591 -17.01 23.53 6.47
N GLU A 592 -17.64 22.54 7.11
CA GLU A 592 -18.86 22.71 7.91
C GLU A 592 -18.60 22.80 9.41
N GLU A 593 -17.35 22.62 9.85
CA GLU A 593 -16.98 22.73 11.26
C GLU A 593 -17.10 24.16 11.79
N ASP A 594 -17.56 24.29 13.04
CA ASP A 594 -17.69 25.54 13.79
C ASP A 594 -16.92 25.39 15.11
N HIS A 595 -15.67 25.84 15.10
CA HIS A 595 -14.70 25.58 16.17
C HIS A 595 -14.93 26.42 17.41
N ASP A 596 -15.43 27.64 17.26
CA ASP A 596 -15.67 28.57 18.35
C ASP A 596 -17.15 28.64 18.79
N ARG A 597 -18.02 27.92 18.08
CA ARG A 597 -19.45 27.74 18.35
C ARG A 597 -20.24 29.04 18.25
N ASP A 598 -19.84 29.92 17.34
CA ASP A 598 -20.56 31.16 17.05
C ASP A 598 -21.67 30.99 15.98
N GLY A 599 -21.73 29.81 15.34
CA GLY A 599 -22.67 29.45 14.29
C GLY A 599 -22.19 29.79 12.87
N ILE A 600 -20.92 30.12 12.68
CA ILE A 600 -20.28 30.41 11.39
C ILE A 600 -19.33 29.26 11.04
N PRO A 601 -19.56 28.52 9.93
CA PRO A 601 -18.68 27.42 9.53
C PRO A 601 -17.30 27.90 9.03
N ALA A 602 -16.29 27.05 9.17
CA ALA A 602 -14.90 27.29 8.79
C ALA A 602 -14.72 27.77 7.34
N LEU A 603 -15.52 27.28 6.38
CA LEU A 603 -15.49 27.78 5.00
C LEU A 603 -15.88 29.26 4.91
N VAL A 604 -16.89 29.67 5.67
CA VAL A 604 -17.35 31.07 5.70
C VAL A 604 -16.31 31.94 6.39
N GLU A 605 -15.68 31.43 7.45
CA GLU A 605 -14.60 32.13 8.13
C GLU A 605 -13.38 32.35 7.24
N TYR A 606 -12.95 31.31 6.52
CA TYR A 606 -11.92 31.41 5.48
C TYR A 606 -12.30 32.44 4.42
N ALA A 607 -13.52 32.34 3.89
CA ALA A 607 -14.00 33.19 2.80
C ALA A 607 -14.08 34.68 3.18
N LEU A 608 -14.26 34.99 4.46
CA LEU A 608 -14.36 36.33 5.01
C LEU A 608 -13.07 36.78 5.73
N GLY A 609 -12.06 35.91 5.86
CA GLY A 609 -10.82 36.20 6.57
C GLY A 609 -10.99 36.36 8.08
N LEU A 610 -11.95 35.63 8.66
CA LEU A 610 -12.25 35.60 10.08
C LEU A 610 -11.35 34.59 10.82
N ASN A 611 -11.39 34.61 12.15
CA ASN A 611 -10.53 33.77 12.98
C ASN A 611 -11.35 32.60 13.53
N PRO A 612 -11.06 31.35 13.11
CA PRO A 612 -11.88 30.18 13.42
C PRO A 612 -11.93 29.78 14.90
N ARG A 613 -11.18 30.47 15.76
CA ARG A 613 -11.08 30.16 17.18
C ARG A 613 -11.64 31.28 18.08
N ALA A 614 -12.26 32.30 17.50
CA ALA A 614 -12.63 33.50 18.24
C ALA A 614 -14.01 33.98 17.85
N PHE A 615 -14.99 33.90 18.78
CA PHE A 615 -16.40 34.24 18.53
C PHE A 615 -16.57 35.44 17.59
N ASN A 616 -17.03 35.19 16.36
CA ASN A 616 -17.15 36.16 15.30
C ASN A 616 -18.60 36.61 15.06
N ALA A 617 -18.71 37.64 14.23
CA ALA A 617 -19.98 38.14 13.76
C ALA A 617 -19.81 38.56 12.31
N LEU A 618 -20.79 38.22 11.48
CA LEU A 618 -20.76 38.60 10.08
C LEU A 618 -20.87 40.13 9.91
N PRO A 619 -20.01 40.74 9.08
CA PRO A 619 -20.12 42.17 8.76
C PRO A 619 -21.46 42.46 8.07
N PHE A 620 -22.10 43.58 8.43
CA PHE A 620 -23.38 44.01 7.85
C PHE A 620 -23.40 45.51 7.53
N GLY A 621 -24.17 45.90 6.50
CA GLY A 621 -24.31 47.27 6.02
C GLY A 621 -25.46 48.07 6.66
N THR A 622 -25.47 49.39 6.45
CA THR A 622 -26.49 50.31 6.99
C THR A 622 -27.66 50.50 6.00
N ASN A 623 -28.75 49.75 6.18
CA ASN A 623 -30.04 49.81 5.45
C ASN A 623 -30.04 49.60 3.92
N HIS A 624 -30.94 48.70 3.48
CA HIS A 624 -31.12 48.15 2.12
C HIS A 624 -29.85 47.65 1.39
N ILE A 625 -28.64 47.85 1.91
CA ILE A 625 -27.38 47.34 1.33
C ILE A 625 -26.81 46.29 2.27
N LEU A 626 -26.56 45.10 1.73
CA LEU A 626 -25.78 44.06 2.38
C LEU A 626 -24.34 44.13 1.84
N SER A 627 -23.38 44.09 2.74
CA SER A 627 -21.96 44.24 2.41
C SER A 627 -21.13 43.31 3.30
N PHE A 628 -20.35 42.44 2.67
CA PHE A 628 -19.44 41.51 3.34
C PHE A 628 -18.02 41.77 2.86
N GLN A 629 -17.05 41.85 3.78
CA GLN A 629 -15.63 41.94 3.42
C GLN A 629 -15.10 40.57 3.05
N LYS A 630 -14.25 40.49 2.02
CA LYS A 630 -13.62 39.24 1.60
C LYS A 630 -12.31 39.03 2.36
N GLY A 631 -12.03 37.79 2.72
CA GLY A 631 -10.69 37.38 3.14
C GLY A 631 -9.73 37.50 1.95
N ALA A 632 -8.53 38.04 2.17
CA ALA A 632 -7.58 38.29 1.09
C ALA A 632 -7.11 37.00 0.40
N GLU A 633 -6.93 35.92 1.18
CA GLU A 633 -6.52 34.60 0.68
C GLU A 633 -7.64 33.96 -0.14
N ALA A 634 -8.84 33.86 0.41
CA ALA A 634 -10.01 33.35 -0.29
C ALA A 634 -10.43 34.19 -1.52
N ALA A 635 -10.14 35.50 -1.53
CA ALA A 635 -10.42 36.35 -2.68
C ALA A 635 -9.50 36.07 -3.90
N ALA A 636 -8.29 35.56 -3.65
CA ALA A 636 -7.34 35.15 -4.67
C ALA A 636 -7.53 33.67 -5.09
N ASP A 637 -8.27 32.92 -4.28
CA ASP A 637 -8.61 31.53 -4.53
C ASP A 637 -9.69 31.38 -5.61
N ALA A 638 -9.35 30.73 -6.72
CA ALA A 638 -10.26 30.53 -7.84
C ALA A 638 -11.38 29.52 -7.53
N GLY A 639 -11.22 28.69 -6.49
CA GLY A 639 -12.21 27.73 -6.03
C GLY A 639 -13.35 28.36 -5.22
N VAL A 640 -13.18 29.57 -4.68
CA VAL A 640 -14.19 30.23 -3.86
C VAL A 640 -15.10 31.12 -4.72
N SER A 641 -16.41 30.89 -4.63
CA SER A 641 -17.41 31.75 -5.27
C SER A 641 -18.45 32.27 -4.28
N TYR A 642 -19.01 33.44 -4.60
CA TYR A 642 -19.88 34.18 -3.69
C TYR A 642 -21.21 34.53 -4.36
N LYS A 643 -22.30 34.27 -3.66
CA LYS A 643 -23.67 34.62 -4.09
C LYS A 643 -24.42 35.29 -2.94
N LEU A 644 -25.23 36.29 -3.26
CA LEU A 644 -26.17 36.88 -2.31
C LEU A 644 -27.57 36.41 -2.65
N GLN A 645 -28.30 35.91 -1.65
CA GLN A 645 -29.67 35.46 -1.82
C GLN A 645 -30.62 36.25 -0.92
N THR A 646 -31.87 36.36 -1.35
CA THR A 646 -32.95 36.99 -0.58
C THR A 646 -34.13 36.06 -0.43
N SER A 647 -34.90 36.27 0.64
CA SER A 647 -36.13 35.52 0.93
C SER A 647 -37.16 36.43 1.62
N SER A 648 -38.45 36.21 1.36
CA SER A 648 -39.53 36.85 2.11
C SER A 648 -40.12 35.97 3.21
N ASP A 649 -39.80 34.67 3.23
CA ASP A 649 -40.43 33.67 4.10
C ASP A 649 -39.44 32.73 4.80
N LEU A 650 -38.13 32.93 4.61
CA LEU A 650 -37.02 32.08 5.08
C LEU A 650 -37.02 30.65 4.50
N LYS A 651 -37.90 30.33 3.55
CA LYS A 651 -38.02 29.00 2.94
C LYS A 651 -37.59 29.02 1.47
N THR A 652 -38.08 30.01 0.73
CA THR A 652 -37.78 30.19 -0.68
C THR A 652 -36.70 31.26 -0.84
N TRP A 653 -35.60 30.89 -1.49
CA TRP A 653 -34.43 31.77 -1.67
C TRP A 653 -34.23 32.07 -3.15
N THR A 654 -33.94 33.32 -3.47
CA THR A 654 -33.65 33.77 -4.84
C THR A 654 -32.36 34.56 -4.86
N THR A 655 -31.47 34.21 -5.79
CA THR A 655 -30.20 34.94 -6.01
C THR A 655 -30.48 36.38 -6.44
N LEU A 656 -29.81 37.32 -5.78
CA LEU A 656 -29.93 38.74 -6.03
C LEU A 656 -29.11 39.14 -7.26
N ALA A 657 -29.64 40.03 -8.09
CA ALA A 657 -28.91 40.65 -9.20
C ALA A 657 -29.37 42.12 -9.37
N PRO A 658 -28.45 43.07 -9.62
CA PRO A 658 -26.99 42.90 -9.71
C PRO A 658 -26.32 42.75 -8.33
N ILE A 659 -25.24 41.95 -8.26
CA ILE A 659 -24.28 41.96 -7.14
C ILE A 659 -22.95 42.52 -7.62
N THR A 660 -22.27 43.26 -6.75
CA THR A 660 -20.89 43.69 -7.00
C THR A 660 -19.98 42.78 -6.18
N ASN A 661 -19.04 42.12 -6.86
CA ASN A 661 -18.00 41.31 -6.24
C ASN A 661 -16.66 41.91 -6.65
N SER A 662 -16.08 42.70 -5.75
CA SER A 662 -14.78 43.32 -5.95
C SER A 662 -13.67 42.45 -5.33
N ALA A 663 -12.43 42.91 -5.41
CA ALA A 663 -11.32 42.26 -4.72
C ALA A 663 -11.48 42.30 -3.18
N THR A 664 -12.20 43.28 -2.63
CA THR A 664 -12.27 43.53 -1.18
C THR A 664 -13.63 43.28 -0.55
N GLU A 665 -14.71 43.29 -1.34
CA GLU A 665 -16.08 43.21 -0.81
C GLU A 665 -17.09 42.59 -1.79
N ILE A 666 -18.16 42.04 -1.20
CA ILE A 666 -19.36 41.58 -1.89
C ILE A 666 -20.53 42.44 -1.43
N THR A 667 -21.19 43.13 -2.37
CA THR A 667 -22.30 44.04 -2.06
C THR A 667 -23.52 43.79 -2.93
N GLY A 668 -24.70 43.97 -2.33
CA GLY A 668 -25.96 43.91 -3.05
C GLY A 668 -27.10 44.63 -2.33
N GLN A 669 -28.09 45.09 -3.09
CA GLN A 669 -29.19 45.88 -2.57
C GLN A 669 -30.46 45.05 -2.39
N LEU A 670 -30.98 44.99 -1.16
CA LEU A 670 -32.25 44.35 -0.85
C LEU A 670 -33.43 45.09 -1.49
N PRO A 671 -34.37 44.37 -2.12
CA PRO A 671 -35.59 44.95 -2.68
C PRO A 671 -36.39 45.73 -1.63
N ASN A 672 -36.80 46.96 -1.95
CA ASN A 672 -37.68 47.74 -1.09
C ASN A 672 -39.14 47.47 -1.46
N THR A 673 -39.70 46.37 -0.95
CA THR A 673 -41.06 45.89 -1.26
C THR A 673 -42.11 46.27 -0.21
N GLY A 674 -41.73 47.05 0.82
CA GLY A 674 -42.63 47.42 1.92
C GLY A 674 -42.98 46.27 2.89
N GLY A 675 -42.37 45.07 2.71
CA GLY A 675 -42.50 43.90 3.59
C GLY A 675 -41.16 43.46 4.20
N LYS A 676 -41.18 42.42 5.03
CA LYS A 676 -39.95 41.80 5.57
C LYS A 676 -39.17 41.11 4.45
N VAL A 677 -37.88 41.40 4.34
CA VAL A 677 -36.95 40.76 3.42
C VAL A 677 -35.73 40.31 4.22
N PHE A 678 -35.33 39.06 4.03
CA PHE A 678 -34.14 38.46 4.62
C PHE A 678 -33.08 38.32 3.53
N GLY A 679 -31.80 38.47 3.89
CA GLY A 679 -30.69 38.21 2.99
C GLY A 679 -29.65 37.29 3.63
N ARG A 680 -28.97 36.49 2.81
CA ARG A 680 -27.86 35.63 3.25
C ARG A 680 -26.75 35.58 2.20
N LEU A 681 -25.51 35.53 2.67
CA LEU A 681 -24.36 35.15 1.84
C LEU A 681 -24.36 33.63 1.64
N VAL A 682 -24.07 33.19 0.43
CA VAL A 682 -23.76 31.80 0.12
C VAL A 682 -22.33 31.79 -0.42
N VAL A 683 -21.49 30.99 0.22
CA VAL A 683 -20.11 30.73 -0.16
C VAL A 683 -20.10 29.30 -0.71
N ASP A 684 -19.69 29.15 -1.97
CA ASP A 684 -19.47 27.84 -2.56
C ASP A 684 -17.97 27.66 -2.78
N TYR A 685 -17.46 26.44 -2.52
CA TYR A 685 -16.09 26.05 -2.84
C TYR A 685 -16.10 24.93 -3.87
N THR A 686 -15.31 25.08 -4.94
CA THR A 686 -15.07 24.06 -5.95
C THR A 686 -13.58 23.76 -5.98
N ARG A 687 -13.23 22.55 -5.54
CA ARG A 687 -11.86 22.02 -5.56
C ARG A 687 -11.43 21.63 -6.97
#